data_AF-A0A1Y1XF72-F1
#
_entry.id   AF-A0A1Y1XF72-F1
#
_cell.length_a   1.000
_cell.length_b   1.000
_cell.length_c   1.000
_cell.angle_alpha   90.00
_cell.angle_beta   90.00
_cell.angle_gamma   90.00
#
_symmetry.space_group_name_H-M   'P 1'
#
loop_
_entity.id
_entity.type
_entity.pdbx_description
1 polymer ?
#
loop_
_entity_poly.entity_id
_entity_poly.type
_entity_poly.pdbx_seq_one_letter_code
_entity_poly.pdbx_strand_id
1 'polypeptide(L)'
;MSNNKNDNKNEENEKTEEVYYTGLGAQNNIEETMFSLLYIMVKENSFHQILAIIFLIVEDFQVLNFVFRTEWFPTMPHIVPIIVDVLSFEMASVQVLRVLMILMFILVIAVISSAIYVAISFHAGRFKSLWPILILRNLTTFLMSIFYIPCVHIFVGFITCSEGYLVRFSEVKCYTTSHYPFFIGSIIGLCLFIPYTVLMSSVFVDPLPFNKGNPLTKPSGREDLIYCFFRLFLIVLENITKITIHSAAPSMYLLSLGIIYMIYKVIRHQPLHNATFNRIRAGIWSGVFLSTFPAIICSLMNEPPQKDWSWITALALIVPGFIFGFLMSIKSHRMVTTGIYNRLREKKKLDEITEEKIRNNEIDPEDLEHENVVRSMDRIATSKFIRKKVKVFKCEEDCELVCRFVRYNRNPEAYQLMRMLFDEGIKQFPKEAFVFIQYCFYLFSMQNFNKSYSLLDDDNKTTPYKLLERAAKLRPAFDNRFFISFATQTMEQIKKSKELDSSKIDISTFVELETLESSAIKFHISTLNELKILFKKLKESTNPKDCINYTSSLKKISEVQSLADEQYVRLLTKFTGNREARQMYFLFLKDVLNLPEKAAKYYTDDKVLKMVNDSKDNYKSNSSLYSSNNKLNRRIRSADLLRSNNQLTAYSKYDRELIKELSYRKNMQKVFIKPIEKYVIFFEMIIYLNFIILAIGSVFNIVTFYKISDKLDEFETSLKASYLVTSLCEKYRIMQLGAACQRKDIWLEKIEETKPLIEDIDNNLLELLNKYSTLDPSGNEITLLYSNQNRPSKYEYNLYQVGYMVDRMSTFISSTEYDFSKPENILFDTPMRFFLDNEKVNFNSIMKKTSDMVLEELNSKINSQIYILIGTTAITTILYIISTFFGLNPLLKLISKIQIEVLRMFRHIPTKYIDDLIEKLDKQREIIYLNFKVADESKSSNKKDDDLLNSKKTKNNLFVCYSSLCIFVICGAMIFIPAYVTESSQSGMIDLIHKSSTRLQLMRSSFIYTMETKIQDRITYLPGESERLLTSTINDLKTIQHNIRYGKYKAPPSIEIDVLYNLLVEPSCKRNSNAECDERVYDHDLGYTQNISELPLDDLISHYISVAEEYIINNKNNNYTDYYNELSCNQTLSNIEIDRNIQLQETLLVDIIDGLFKFDHLIIQELKDENDSAIEISIILLIVCFTINIAVYKFRIKSVMDEKKHEMNDLITLAFMIPRDVINKAPPYKKFIETGETNDD
;
A
#
# COMPACT_ATOMS: atom_id res chain seq x y z
N MET A 1 -40.40 -52.91 47.88
CA MET A 1 -40.54 -52.77 46.41
C MET A 1 -41.57 -51.69 46.11
N SER A 2 -41.19 -50.40 46.04
CA SER A 2 -41.98 -49.32 45.40
C SER A 2 -41.33 -47.92 45.53
N ASN A 3 -40.02 -47.75 45.34
CA ASN A 3 -39.44 -46.38 45.42
C ASN A 3 -38.23 -46.08 44.52
N ASN A 4 -38.00 -46.84 43.44
CA ASN A 4 -36.83 -46.64 42.57
C ASN A 4 -37.18 -46.40 41.08
N LYS A 5 -38.30 -45.74 40.79
CA LYS A 5 -38.74 -45.48 39.40
C LYS A 5 -38.84 -44.00 39.00
N ASN A 6 -38.53 -43.06 39.89
CA ASN A 6 -38.60 -41.62 39.58
C ASN A 6 -37.24 -40.97 39.24
N ASP A 7 -36.11 -41.53 39.67
CA ASP A 7 -34.80 -40.90 39.39
C ASP A 7 -34.27 -41.17 37.98
N ASN A 8 -34.62 -42.31 37.36
CA ASN A 8 -34.22 -42.60 35.98
C ASN A 8 -34.99 -41.78 34.93
N LYS A 9 -36.14 -41.20 35.27
CA LYS A 9 -36.93 -40.37 34.34
C LYS A 9 -36.43 -38.93 34.24
N ASN A 10 -35.74 -38.45 35.27
CA ASN A 10 -35.10 -37.12 35.24
C ASN A 10 -33.74 -37.18 34.52
N GLU A 11 -32.95 -38.25 34.67
CA GLU A 11 -31.71 -38.40 33.90
C GLU A 11 -31.93 -38.66 32.40
N GLU A 12 -33.01 -39.35 32.00
CA GLU A 12 -33.34 -39.52 30.57
C GLU A 12 -33.91 -38.24 29.95
N ASN A 13 -34.63 -37.40 30.70
CA ASN A 13 -35.10 -36.10 30.23
C ASN A 13 -33.97 -35.05 30.16
N GLU A 14 -33.01 -35.03 31.09
CA GLU A 14 -31.81 -34.19 30.98
C GLU A 14 -30.91 -34.63 29.81
N LYS A 15 -30.73 -35.94 29.61
CA LYS A 15 -29.95 -36.46 28.47
C LYS A 15 -30.65 -36.29 27.12
N THR A 16 -31.99 -36.26 27.07
CA THR A 16 -32.71 -35.96 25.82
C THR A 16 -32.83 -34.47 25.55
N GLU A 17 -32.83 -33.61 26.56
CA GLU A 17 -32.72 -32.16 26.36
C GLU A 17 -31.31 -31.78 25.87
N GLU A 18 -30.23 -32.36 26.40
CA GLU A 18 -28.85 -32.00 26.02
C GLU A 18 -28.46 -32.32 24.56
N VAL A 19 -29.12 -33.28 23.91
CA VAL A 19 -28.77 -33.72 22.54
C VAL A 19 -29.36 -32.83 21.44
N TYR A 20 -30.31 -31.92 21.75
CA TYR A 20 -30.95 -31.05 20.76
C TYR A 20 -30.23 -29.71 20.49
N TYR A 21 -29.15 -29.38 21.20
CA TYR A 21 -28.63 -28.02 21.23
C TYR A 21 -27.72 -27.63 20.04
N THR A 22 -27.03 -28.56 19.40
CA THR A 22 -26.12 -28.27 18.28
C THR A 22 -26.80 -28.53 16.93
N GLY A 23 -27.19 -27.48 16.19
CA GLY A 23 -27.61 -27.61 14.79
C GLY A 23 -28.97 -27.01 14.40
N LEU A 24 -29.67 -26.29 15.29
CA LEU A 24 -30.87 -25.54 14.87
C LEU A 24 -30.49 -24.42 13.88
N GLY A 25 -30.58 -24.72 12.58
CA GLY A 25 -30.40 -23.76 11.48
C GLY A 25 -29.47 -24.24 10.36
N ALA A 26 -28.44 -25.03 10.68
CA ALA A 26 -27.51 -25.59 9.69
C ALA A 26 -27.93 -27.01 9.31
N GLN A 27 -28.12 -27.28 8.01
CA GLN A 27 -28.54 -28.59 7.53
C GLN A 27 -27.36 -29.53 7.27
N ASN A 28 -26.17 -28.98 6.98
CA ASN A 28 -24.96 -29.72 6.63
C ASN A 28 -23.72 -29.14 7.34
N ASN A 29 -22.68 -29.96 7.56
CA ASN A 29 -21.42 -29.56 8.21
C ASN A 29 -20.71 -28.35 7.56
N ILE A 30 -20.85 -28.17 6.24
CA ILE A 30 -20.30 -27.01 5.52
C ILE A 30 -21.05 -25.73 5.91
N GLU A 31 -22.38 -25.81 6.00
CA GLU A 31 -23.21 -24.68 6.41
C GLU A 31 -22.92 -24.29 7.86
N GLU A 32 -22.72 -25.27 8.74
CA GLU A 32 -22.32 -25.03 10.14
C GLU A 32 -20.95 -24.35 10.25
N THR A 33 -19.97 -24.80 9.47
CA THR A 33 -18.62 -24.18 9.43
C THR A 33 -18.70 -22.74 8.92
N MET A 34 -19.48 -22.52 7.86
CA MET A 34 -19.67 -21.20 7.27
C MET A 34 -20.44 -20.27 8.22
N PHE A 35 -21.50 -20.74 8.88
CA PHE A 35 -22.27 -19.96 9.85
C PHE A 35 -21.42 -19.60 11.07
N SER A 36 -20.57 -20.51 11.53
CA SER A 36 -19.62 -20.23 12.63
C SER A 36 -18.61 -19.15 12.23
N LEU A 37 -18.07 -19.21 11.00
CA LEU A 37 -17.21 -18.15 10.47
C LEU A 37 -17.95 -16.80 10.40
N LEU A 38 -19.13 -16.79 9.80
CA LEU A 38 -19.95 -15.58 9.63
C LEU A 38 -20.38 -15.00 10.97
N TYR A 39 -20.72 -15.83 11.95
CA TYR A 39 -21.07 -15.42 13.31
C TYR A 39 -19.94 -14.62 13.95
N ILE A 40 -18.70 -15.09 13.80
CA ILE A 40 -17.50 -14.46 14.38
C ILE A 40 -17.10 -13.20 13.61
N MET A 41 -17.40 -13.15 12.32
CA MET A 41 -17.26 -11.94 11.52
C MET A 41 -18.25 -10.86 11.96
N VAL A 42 -19.51 -11.23 12.19
CA VAL A 42 -20.61 -10.31 12.53
C VAL A 42 -20.55 -9.85 13.97
N LYS A 43 -20.43 -10.79 14.90
CA LYS A 43 -20.63 -10.49 16.31
C LYS A 43 -19.39 -9.83 16.89
N GLU A 44 -19.66 -8.81 17.71
CA GLU A 44 -18.63 -7.97 18.32
C GLU A 44 -17.80 -7.20 17.30
N ASN A 45 -18.40 -6.90 16.14
CA ASN A 45 -17.90 -5.90 15.22
C ASN A 45 -17.99 -4.50 15.88
N SER A 46 -17.15 -4.26 16.87
CA SER A 46 -16.98 -3.00 17.58
C SER A 46 -16.06 -2.10 16.77
N PHE A 47 -16.51 -1.72 15.57
CA PHE A 47 -15.87 -0.62 14.86
C PHE A 47 -15.95 0.63 15.74
N HIS A 48 -14.87 1.42 15.76
CA HIS A 48 -14.91 2.71 16.42
C HIS A 48 -16.06 3.52 15.84
N GLN A 49 -16.95 4.06 16.68
CA GLN A 49 -18.22 4.66 16.25
C GLN A 49 -18.01 5.73 15.18
N ILE A 50 -17.00 6.57 15.37
CA ILE A 50 -16.63 7.64 14.42
C ILE A 50 -16.28 7.03 13.05
N LEU A 51 -15.52 5.95 13.04
CA LEU A 51 -15.05 5.31 11.82
C LEU A 51 -16.21 4.63 11.08
N ALA A 52 -17.12 3.98 11.80
CA ALA A 52 -18.37 3.45 11.23
C ALA A 52 -19.25 4.55 10.60
N ILE A 53 -19.31 5.74 11.21
CA ILE A 53 -20.03 6.89 10.66
C ILE A 53 -19.32 7.40 9.39
N ILE A 54 -17.99 7.54 9.43
CA ILE A 54 -17.20 7.95 8.26
C ILE A 54 -17.42 6.96 7.11
N PHE A 55 -17.38 5.66 7.36
CA PHE A 55 -17.63 4.64 6.33
C PHE A 55 -19.01 4.73 5.74
N LEU A 56 -20.04 4.91 6.56
CA LEU A 56 -21.41 5.08 6.06
C LEU A 56 -21.53 6.33 5.18
N ILE A 57 -20.92 7.44 5.62
CA ILE A 57 -20.91 8.68 4.85
C ILE A 57 -20.15 8.48 3.53
N VAL A 58 -18.91 7.99 3.57
CA VAL A 58 -18.09 7.76 2.38
C VAL A 58 -18.77 6.78 1.43
N GLU A 59 -19.33 5.68 1.93
CA GLU A 59 -20.03 4.68 1.12
C GLU A 59 -21.23 5.28 0.35
N ASP A 60 -22.03 6.14 0.99
CA ASP A 60 -23.16 6.81 0.31
C ASP A 60 -22.68 7.98 -0.58
N PHE A 61 -21.62 8.70 -0.18
CA PHE A 61 -21.04 9.82 -0.95
C PHE A 61 -20.35 9.36 -2.24
N GLN A 62 -19.82 8.14 -2.30
CA GLN A 62 -19.19 7.61 -3.52
C GLN A 62 -20.13 7.54 -4.71
N VAL A 63 -21.45 7.54 -4.50
CA VAL A 63 -22.44 7.62 -5.59
C VAL A 63 -22.37 8.98 -6.31
N LEU A 64 -21.88 10.03 -5.65
CA LEU A 64 -21.64 11.33 -6.28
C LEU A 64 -20.57 11.27 -7.38
N ASN A 65 -19.69 10.27 -7.38
CA ASN A 65 -18.73 10.07 -8.46
C ASN A 65 -19.44 9.92 -9.83
N PHE A 66 -20.60 9.26 -9.86
CA PHE A 66 -21.37 9.16 -11.10
C PHE A 66 -21.98 10.49 -11.56
N VAL A 67 -22.10 11.46 -10.65
CA VAL A 67 -22.65 12.80 -10.93
C VAL A 67 -21.56 13.79 -11.34
N PHE A 68 -20.46 13.85 -10.59
CA PHE A 68 -19.37 14.80 -10.81
C PHE A 68 -18.27 14.23 -11.71
N ARG A 69 -18.53 14.22 -13.02
CA ARG A 69 -17.54 13.85 -14.03
C ARG A 69 -17.08 15.05 -14.83
N THR A 70 -15.83 15.01 -15.26
CA THR A 70 -15.25 15.98 -16.20
C THR A 70 -16.00 16.00 -17.52
N GLU A 71 -16.55 14.87 -17.95
CA GLU A 71 -17.46 14.75 -19.13
C GLU A 71 -18.68 15.69 -19.03
N TRP A 72 -19.28 15.83 -17.84
CA TRP A 72 -20.45 16.69 -17.61
C TRP A 72 -20.08 18.12 -17.26
N PHE A 73 -18.94 18.27 -16.60
CA PHE A 73 -18.46 19.52 -16.05
C PHE A 73 -17.00 19.73 -16.46
N PRO A 74 -16.75 20.11 -17.73
CA PRO A 74 -15.38 20.22 -18.25
C PRO A 74 -14.56 21.30 -17.55
N THR A 75 -15.20 22.32 -16.97
CA THR A 75 -14.52 23.39 -16.22
C THR A 75 -14.34 23.08 -14.74
N MET A 76 -14.75 21.90 -14.28
CA MET A 76 -14.61 21.51 -12.89
C MET A 76 -13.12 21.34 -12.53
N PRO A 77 -12.62 22.03 -11.48
CA PRO A 77 -11.21 21.90 -11.08
C PRO A 77 -10.88 20.46 -10.67
N HIS A 78 -9.68 19.98 -11.00
CA HIS A 78 -9.23 18.60 -10.69
C HIS A 78 -9.35 18.19 -9.21
N ILE A 79 -9.38 19.15 -8.29
CA ILE A 79 -9.58 18.87 -6.85
C ILE A 79 -10.99 18.35 -6.53
N VAL A 80 -12.01 18.73 -7.30
CA VAL A 80 -13.40 18.33 -7.03
C VAL A 80 -13.61 16.85 -7.33
N PRO A 81 -13.18 16.30 -8.49
CA PRO A 81 -13.08 14.85 -8.70
C PRO A 81 -12.33 14.16 -7.58
N ILE A 82 -11.17 14.66 -7.14
CA ILE A 82 -10.39 14.00 -6.07
C ILE A 82 -11.16 13.92 -4.74
N ILE A 83 -11.93 14.96 -4.40
CA ILE A 83 -12.73 15.01 -3.16
C ILE A 83 -13.95 14.09 -3.25
N VAL A 84 -14.65 14.12 -4.39
CA VAL A 84 -15.87 13.33 -4.60
C VAL A 84 -15.52 11.86 -4.87
N ASP A 85 -14.36 11.65 -5.48
CA ASP A 85 -13.82 10.39 -5.92
C ASP A 85 -12.53 10.07 -5.19
N VAL A 86 -12.68 9.87 -3.87
CA VAL A 86 -11.59 9.62 -2.92
C VAL A 86 -10.64 8.49 -3.36
N LEU A 87 -11.01 7.65 -4.34
CA LEU A 87 -10.22 6.50 -4.79
C LEU A 87 -10.37 6.08 -6.27
N SER A 88 -11.39 6.53 -7.02
CA SER A 88 -11.42 6.33 -8.47
C SER A 88 -10.70 7.53 -9.12
N PHE A 89 -9.37 7.52 -9.00
CA PHE A 89 -8.56 8.43 -9.78
C PHE A 89 -8.99 8.30 -11.26
N GLU A 90 -9.44 9.39 -11.89
CA GLU A 90 -9.30 9.53 -13.34
C GLU A 90 -7.80 9.40 -13.58
N MET A 91 -7.36 8.19 -13.89
CA MET A 91 -5.95 7.86 -13.78
C MET A 91 -5.22 8.60 -14.88
N ALA A 92 -4.30 9.49 -14.48
CA ALA A 92 -3.53 10.29 -15.43
C ALA A 92 -2.71 9.41 -16.40
N SER A 93 -2.40 8.16 -16.04
CA SER A 93 -1.67 7.25 -16.90
C SER A 93 -2.11 5.79 -16.78
N VAL A 94 -1.89 5.04 -17.86
CA VAL A 94 -2.07 3.58 -17.95
C VAL A 94 -1.21 2.85 -16.91
N GLN A 95 -0.03 3.37 -16.59
CA GLN A 95 0.88 2.76 -15.62
C GLN A 95 0.28 2.76 -14.21
N VAL A 96 -0.32 3.88 -13.79
CA VAL A 96 -1.02 3.98 -12.50
C VAL A 96 -2.19 3.00 -12.45
N LEU A 97 -2.95 2.87 -13.54
CA LEU A 97 -4.04 1.89 -13.64
C LEU A 97 -3.56 0.44 -13.50
N ARG A 98 -2.42 0.09 -14.11
CA ARG A 98 -1.81 -1.26 -13.97
C ARG A 98 -1.39 -1.54 -12.53
N VAL A 99 -0.74 -0.58 -11.86
CA VAL A 99 -0.32 -0.72 -10.46
C VAL A 99 -1.53 -0.88 -9.55
N LEU A 100 -2.56 -0.05 -9.72
CA LEU A 100 -3.78 -0.14 -8.91
C LEU A 100 -4.56 -1.43 -9.15
N MET A 101 -4.57 -1.96 -10.37
CA MET A 101 -5.13 -3.30 -10.65
C MET A 101 -4.42 -4.38 -9.84
N ILE A 102 -3.09 -4.41 -9.90
CA ILE A 102 -2.29 -5.41 -9.16
C ILE A 102 -2.56 -5.29 -7.66
N LEU A 103 -2.59 -4.06 -7.13
CA LEU A 103 -2.86 -3.80 -5.71
C LEU A 103 -4.27 -4.27 -5.30
N MET A 104 -5.30 -3.95 -6.08
CA MET A 104 -6.67 -4.39 -5.81
C MET A 104 -6.82 -5.91 -5.95
N PHE A 105 -6.16 -6.53 -6.92
CA PHE A 105 -6.16 -7.97 -7.09
C PHE A 105 -5.50 -8.68 -5.91
N ILE A 106 -4.36 -8.19 -5.43
CA ILE A 106 -3.69 -8.69 -4.21
C ILE A 106 -4.60 -8.53 -3.00
N LEU A 107 -5.28 -7.38 -2.86
CA LEU A 107 -6.22 -7.13 -1.76
C LEU A 107 -7.37 -8.15 -1.76
N VAL A 108 -7.99 -8.40 -2.91
CA VAL A 108 -9.08 -9.40 -3.06
C VAL A 108 -8.59 -10.80 -2.72
N ILE A 109 -7.43 -11.21 -3.25
CA ILE A 109 -6.82 -12.50 -2.91
C ILE A 109 -6.52 -12.58 -1.42
N ALA A 110 -5.99 -11.53 -0.80
CA ALA A 110 -5.66 -11.50 0.62
C ALA A 110 -6.91 -11.69 1.49
N VAL A 111 -8.03 -11.03 1.16
CA VAL A 111 -9.30 -11.15 1.88
C VAL A 111 -9.86 -12.57 1.75
N ILE A 112 -9.90 -13.12 0.54
CA ILE A 112 -10.43 -14.47 0.30
C ILE A 112 -9.54 -15.54 0.94
N SER A 113 -8.22 -15.41 0.80
CA SER A 113 -7.26 -16.31 1.44
C SER A 113 -7.39 -16.25 2.96
N SER A 114 -7.61 -15.06 3.53
CA SER A 114 -7.85 -14.89 4.97
C SER A 114 -9.17 -15.53 5.40
N ALA A 115 -10.25 -15.39 4.63
CA ALA A 115 -11.53 -16.04 4.90
C ALA A 115 -11.40 -17.57 4.87
N ILE A 116 -10.74 -18.13 3.86
CA ILE A 116 -10.46 -19.56 3.73
C ILE A 116 -9.57 -20.04 4.89
N TYR A 117 -8.52 -19.28 5.23
CA TYR A 117 -7.64 -19.61 6.35
C TYR A 117 -8.39 -19.68 7.68
N VAL A 118 -9.25 -18.69 7.96
CA VAL A 118 -10.06 -18.66 9.19
C VAL A 118 -11.06 -19.82 9.17
N ALA A 119 -11.71 -20.12 8.04
CA ALA A 119 -12.62 -21.26 7.89
C ALA A 119 -11.92 -22.60 8.18
N ILE A 120 -10.75 -22.83 7.59
CA ILE A 120 -9.94 -24.05 7.81
C ILE A 120 -9.49 -24.12 9.28
N SER A 121 -9.11 -22.99 9.87
CA SER A 121 -8.67 -22.93 11.27
C SER A 121 -9.80 -23.29 12.25
N PHE A 122 -11.05 -22.91 11.93
CA PHE A 122 -12.25 -23.34 12.67
C PHE A 122 -12.50 -24.82 12.53
N HIS A 123 -12.51 -25.32 11.30
CA HIS A 123 -12.71 -26.75 11.07
C HIS A 123 -11.61 -27.60 11.75
N ALA A 124 -10.38 -27.09 11.84
CA ALA A 124 -9.27 -27.78 12.49
C ALA A 124 -9.24 -27.62 14.04
N GLY A 125 -10.05 -26.73 14.62
CA GLY A 125 -10.02 -26.41 16.06
C GLY A 125 -8.69 -25.80 16.55
N ARG A 126 -7.92 -25.16 15.66
CA ARG A 126 -6.54 -24.68 15.95
C ARG A 126 -6.43 -23.16 15.77
N PHE A 127 -7.05 -22.38 16.66
CA PHE A 127 -6.86 -20.92 16.68
C PHE A 127 -5.64 -20.52 17.48
N LYS A 128 -4.50 -20.31 16.82
CA LYS A 128 -3.30 -19.76 17.47
C LYS A 128 -3.34 -18.23 17.62
N SER A 129 -4.06 -17.51 16.77
CA SER A 129 -4.08 -16.04 16.75
C SER A 129 -5.45 -15.49 16.36
N LEU A 130 -5.89 -14.46 17.07
CA LEU A 130 -7.15 -13.73 16.81
C LEU A 130 -6.98 -12.60 15.78
N TRP A 131 -5.75 -12.17 15.51
CA TRP A 131 -5.48 -11.08 14.57
C TRP A 131 -5.98 -11.35 13.14
N PRO A 132 -5.87 -12.56 12.56
CA PRO A 132 -6.42 -12.83 11.23
C PRO A 132 -7.93 -12.56 11.12
N ILE A 133 -8.70 -12.80 12.18
CA ILE A 133 -10.13 -12.50 12.22
C ILE A 133 -10.36 -10.99 12.25
N LEU A 134 -9.58 -10.25 13.05
CA LEU A 134 -9.65 -8.79 13.11
C LEU A 134 -9.26 -8.14 11.77
N ILE A 135 -8.19 -8.63 11.12
CA ILE A 135 -7.81 -8.19 9.77
C ILE A 135 -8.95 -8.48 8.81
N LEU A 136 -9.44 -9.72 8.77
CA LEU A 136 -10.48 -10.13 7.84
C LEU A 136 -11.69 -9.22 8.01
N ARG A 137 -12.18 -9.01 9.22
CA ARG A 137 -13.32 -8.14 9.52
C ARG A 137 -13.09 -6.69 9.05
N ASN A 138 -11.93 -6.12 9.37
CA ASN A 138 -11.61 -4.76 8.97
C ASN A 138 -11.49 -4.65 7.46
N LEU A 139 -10.72 -5.53 6.82
CA LEU A 139 -10.56 -5.57 5.37
C LEU A 139 -11.90 -5.78 4.67
N THR A 140 -12.75 -6.71 5.11
CA THR A 140 -14.09 -6.90 4.55
C THR A 140 -14.92 -5.63 4.68
N THR A 141 -14.87 -4.95 5.82
CA THR A 141 -15.62 -3.70 6.03
C THR A 141 -15.11 -2.61 5.08
N PHE A 142 -13.79 -2.42 4.97
CA PHE A 142 -13.17 -1.49 4.02
C PHE A 142 -13.52 -1.84 2.56
N LEU A 143 -13.51 -3.13 2.24
CA LEU A 143 -13.76 -3.66 0.90
C LEU A 143 -15.22 -3.46 0.46
N MET A 144 -16.16 -3.67 1.38
CA MET A 144 -17.61 -3.53 1.15
C MET A 144 -18.07 -2.06 1.13
N SER A 145 -17.41 -1.20 1.91
CA SER A 145 -17.74 0.23 1.98
C SER A 145 -16.93 1.01 0.94
N ILE A 146 -15.71 1.40 1.30
CA ILE A 146 -14.87 2.35 0.58
C ILE A 146 -14.34 1.77 -0.75
N PHE A 147 -13.87 0.52 -0.79
CA PHE A 147 -13.22 0.00 -1.99
C PHE A 147 -14.17 -0.66 -2.99
N TYR A 148 -15.48 -0.75 -2.70
CA TYR A 148 -16.41 -1.48 -3.56
C TYR A 148 -16.47 -0.90 -4.98
N ILE A 149 -16.79 0.40 -5.11
CA ILE A 149 -16.87 1.06 -6.41
C ILE A 149 -15.49 1.09 -7.10
N PRO A 150 -14.39 1.53 -6.44
CA PRO A 150 -13.06 1.54 -7.05
C PRO A 150 -12.59 0.16 -7.56
N CYS A 151 -12.75 -0.91 -6.77
CA CYS A 151 -12.34 -2.26 -7.18
C CYS A 151 -13.08 -2.72 -8.44
N VAL A 152 -14.41 -2.59 -8.46
CA VAL A 152 -15.21 -3.01 -9.62
C VAL A 152 -14.89 -2.12 -10.83
N HIS A 153 -14.73 -0.82 -10.64
CA HIS A 153 -14.40 0.14 -11.69
C HIS A 153 -13.03 -0.15 -12.33
N ILE A 154 -12.01 -0.48 -11.54
CA ILE A 154 -10.68 -0.86 -12.03
C ILE A 154 -10.74 -2.16 -12.83
N PHE A 155 -11.39 -3.20 -12.31
CA PHE A 155 -11.49 -4.48 -13.02
C PHE A 155 -12.32 -4.36 -14.31
N VAL A 156 -13.45 -3.65 -14.28
CA VAL A 156 -14.26 -3.40 -15.48
C VAL A 156 -13.50 -2.53 -16.50
N GLY A 157 -12.65 -1.59 -16.03
CA GLY A 157 -11.82 -0.74 -16.88
C GLY A 157 -10.87 -1.53 -17.80
N PHE A 158 -10.32 -2.66 -17.34
CA PHE A 158 -9.49 -3.55 -18.17
C PHE A 158 -10.29 -4.52 -19.05
N ILE A 159 -11.59 -4.67 -18.82
CA ILE A 159 -12.47 -5.55 -19.60
C ILE A 159 -13.11 -4.80 -20.77
N THR A 160 -13.30 -3.50 -20.61
CA THR A 160 -14.07 -2.65 -21.53
C THR A 160 -13.20 -2.12 -22.66
N CYS A 161 -13.38 -2.70 -23.84
CA CYS A 161 -12.70 -2.30 -25.07
C CYS A 161 -13.71 -1.78 -26.09
N SER A 162 -13.38 -0.68 -26.77
CA SER A 162 -14.11 -0.14 -27.92
C SER A 162 -13.15 -0.04 -29.09
N GLU A 163 -13.56 -0.50 -30.27
CA GLU A 163 -12.75 -0.44 -31.51
C GLU A 163 -11.35 -1.09 -31.39
N GLY A 164 -11.19 -2.05 -30.49
CA GLY A 164 -9.91 -2.72 -30.25
C GLY A 164 -8.93 -1.96 -29.35
N TYR A 165 -9.35 -0.83 -28.77
CA TYR A 165 -8.60 -0.07 -27.77
C TYR A 165 -9.35 0.00 -26.45
N LEU A 166 -8.65 0.32 -25.37
CA LEU A 166 -9.28 0.47 -24.06
C LEU A 166 -10.16 1.73 -24.07
N VAL A 167 -11.42 1.63 -23.61
CA VAL A 167 -12.39 2.75 -23.67
C VAL A 167 -11.87 4.02 -22.99
N ARG A 168 -11.03 3.88 -21.95
CA ARG A 168 -10.45 5.01 -21.21
C ARG A 168 -9.08 5.47 -21.70
N PHE A 169 -8.35 4.62 -22.40
CA PHE A 169 -6.99 4.89 -22.84
C PHE A 169 -6.85 4.36 -24.27
N SER A 170 -7.12 5.23 -25.23
CA SER A 170 -7.04 4.94 -26.66
C SER A 170 -5.64 4.52 -27.10
N GLU A 171 -4.60 4.87 -26.36
CA GLU A 171 -3.20 4.43 -26.59
C GLU A 171 -3.00 2.92 -26.42
N VAL A 172 -3.83 2.27 -25.58
CA VAL A 172 -3.63 0.85 -25.24
C VAL A 172 -4.50 -0.02 -26.13
N LYS A 173 -3.85 -0.66 -27.10
CA LYS A 173 -4.50 -1.68 -27.92
C LYS A 173 -4.89 -2.89 -27.07
N CYS A 174 -6.19 -3.19 -27.04
CA CYS A 174 -6.74 -4.34 -26.35
C CYS A 174 -6.22 -5.64 -26.96
N TYR A 175 -6.22 -6.69 -26.13
CA TYR A 175 -5.78 -8.04 -26.49
C TYR A 175 -4.31 -8.16 -26.96
N THR A 176 -3.48 -7.13 -26.72
CA THR A 176 -2.03 -7.23 -26.86
C THR A 176 -1.41 -8.03 -25.72
N THR A 177 -0.18 -8.53 -25.91
CA THR A 177 0.58 -9.24 -24.88
C THR A 177 0.74 -8.45 -23.59
N SER A 178 0.80 -7.12 -23.68
CA SER A 178 0.86 -6.22 -22.52
C SER A 178 -0.47 -6.11 -21.75
N HIS A 179 -1.61 -6.20 -22.45
CA HIS A 179 -2.94 -6.05 -21.87
C HIS A 179 -3.51 -7.38 -21.34
N TYR A 180 -3.21 -8.49 -22.00
CA TYR A 180 -3.83 -9.80 -21.76
C TYR A 180 -3.77 -10.28 -20.29
N PRO A 181 -2.65 -10.15 -19.55
CA PRO A 181 -2.60 -10.53 -18.14
C PRO A 181 -3.56 -9.72 -17.26
N PHE A 182 -3.73 -8.43 -17.54
CA PHE A 182 -4.61 -7.53 -16.78
C PHE A 182 -6.09 -7.81 -17.07
N PHE A 183 -6.42 -8.14 -18.32
CA PHE A 183 -7.75 -8.58 -18.71
C PHE A 183 -8.17 -9.86 -17.97
N ILE A 184 -7.33 -10.91 -18.00
CA ILE A 184 -7.61 -12.17 -17.30
C ILE A 184 -7.67 -11.96 -15.79
N GLY A 185 -6.71 -11.22 -15.23
CA GLY A 185 -6.67 -10.89 -13.81
C GLY A 185 -7.95 -10.19 -13.34
N SER A 186 -8.49 -9.28 -14.17
CA SER A 186 -9.73 -8.56 -13.87
C SER A 186 -10.97 -9.45 -13.90
N ILE A 187 -11.07 -10.39 -14.84
CA ILE A 187 -12.17 -11.37 -14.87
C ILE A 187 -12.13 -12.26 -13.62
N ILE A 188 -10.96 -12.81 -13.29
CA ILE A 188 -10.77 -13.63 -12.08
C ILE A 188 -11.10 -12.80 -10.83
N GLY A 189 -10.62 -11.56 -10.79
CA GLY A 189 -10.89 -10.60 -9.71
C GLY A 189 -12.39 -10.41 -9.48
N LEU A 190 -13.16 -10.12 -10.54
CA LEU A 190 -14.62 -9.94 -10.44
C LEU A 190 -15.36 -11.23 -10.04
N CYS A 191 -14.99 -12.37 -10.62
CA CYS A 191 -15.58 -13.68 -10.30
C CYS A 191 -15.39 -14.06 -8.83
N LEU A 192 -14.30 -13.62 -8.22
CA LEU A 192 -14.02 -13.82 -6.80
C LEU A 192 -14.69 -12.75 -5.92
N PHE A 193 -14.63 -11.49 -6.35
CA PHE A 193 -15.07 -10.33 -5.59
C PHE A 193 -16.59 -10.19 -5.47
N ILE A 194 -17.32 -10.34 -6.58
CA ILE A 194 -18.77 -10.11 -6.58
C ILE A 194 -19.51 -11.14 -5.71
N PRO A 195 -19.28 -12.45 -5.82
CA PRO A 195 -19.97 -13.43 -4.97
C PRO A 195 -19.63 -13.24 -3.49
N TYR A 196 -18.37 -12.91 -3.18
CA TYR A 196 -17.94 -12.62 -1.82
C TYR A 196 -18.69 -11.42 -1.24
N THR A 197 -18.75 -10.30 -1.97
CA THR A 197 -19.40 -9.08 -1.51
C THR A 197 -20.93 -9.24 -1.40
N VAL A 198 -21.56 -9.96 -2.32
CA VAL A 198 -22.98 -10.33 -2.27
C VAL A 198 -23.28 -11.16 -1.01
N LEU A 199 -22.48 -12.20 -0.76
CA LEU A 199 -22.60 -13.02 0.44
C LEU A 199 -22.47 -12.14 1.69
N MET A 200 -21.37 -11.38 1.81
CA MET A 200 -21.14 -10.55 2.99
C MET A 200 -22.22 -9.48 3.18
N SER A 201 -22.71 -8.82 2.13
CA SER A 201 -23.81 -7.84 2.26
C SER A 201 -25.11 -8.42 2.82
N SER A 202 -25.36 -9.72 2.60
CA SER A 202 -26.59 -10.37 3.09
C SER A 202 -26.56 -10.71 4.59
N VAL A 203 -25.39 -11.03 5.14
CA VAL A 203 -25.24 -11.58 6.50
C VAL A 203 -24.38 -10.72 7.43
N PHE A 204 -23.55 -9.81 6.92
CA PHE A 204 -22.58 -9.01 7.68
C PHE A 204 -23.25 -7.84 8.42
N VAL A 205 -24.23 -8.15 9.26
CA VAL A 205 -25.06 -7.18 9.96
C VAL A 205 -25.28 -7.65 11.39
N ASP A 206 -25.10 -6.75 12.36
CA ASP A 206 -25.45 -6.99 13.76
C ASP A 206 -26.96 -6.81 13.97
N PRO A 207 -27.73 -7.90 14.21
CA PRO A 207 -29.18 -7.85 14.31
C PRO A 207 -29.67 -7.45 15.71
N LEU A 208 -28.78 -7.19 16.67
CA LEU A 208 -29.17 -6.90 18.05
C LEU A 208 -29.56 -5.42 18.25
N PRO A 209 -30.80 -5.11 18.64
CA PRO A 209 -31.30 -3.73 18.65
C PRO A 209 -30.66 -2.82 19.72
N PHE A 210 -30.03 -3.38 20.75
CA PHE A 210 -29.52 -2.64 21.92
C PHE A 210 -28.00 -2.57 22.03
N ASN A 211 -27.26 -2.92 20.98
CA ASN A 211 -25.82 -2.78 21.00
C ASN A 211 -25.43 -1.29 20.93
N LYS A 212 -25.20 -0.65 22.10
CA LYS A 212 -24.86 0.78 22.21
C LYS A 212 -23.52 1.11 21.54
N GLY A 213 -22.63 0.13 21.39
CA GLY A 213 -21.30 0.32 20.82
C GLY A 213 -21.32 0.48 19.30
N ASN A 214 -22.30 -0.10 18.61
CA ASN A 214 -22.34 -0.14 17.15
C ASN A 214 -23.47 0.73 16.57
N PRO A 215 -23.16 1.83 15.86
CA PRO A 215 -24.18 2.66 15.22
C PRO A 215 -24.85 1.98 14.00
N LEU A 216 -24.22 0.93 13.44
CA LEU A 216 -24.61 0.25 12.21
C LEU A 216 -25.50 -0.99 12.43
N THR A 217 -26.10 -1.16 13.60
CA THR A 217 -27.03 -2.26 13.88
C THR A 217 -28.28 -2.17 12.98
N LYS A 218 -28.65 -3.27 12.30
CA LYS A 218 -29.80 -3.35 11.37
C LYS A 218 -30.53 -4.66 11.59
N PRO A 219 -31.86 -4.75 11.37
CA PRO A 219 -32.61 -5.98 11.55
C PRO A 219 -32.32 -7.05 10.47
N SER A 220 -31.86 -6.64 9.28
CA SER A 220 -31.56 -7.54 8.16
C SER A 220 -30.52 -6.91 7.21
N GLY A 221 -29.72 -7.74 6.54
CA GLY A 221 -28.79 -7.33 5.48
C GLY A 221 -29.42 -7.17 4.08
N ARG A 222 -30.72 -7.43 3.92
CA ARG A 222 -31.39 -7.36 2.61
C ARG A 222 -31.28 -5.98 1.93
N GLU A 223 -31.34 -4.90 2.70
CA GLU A 223 -31.21 -3.55 2.14
C GLU A 223 -29.79 -3.25 1.67
N ASP A 224 -28.77 -3.78 2.36
CA ASP A 224 -27.37 -3.65 1.93
C ASP A 224 -27.07 -4.51 0.70
N LEU A 225 -27.72 -5.68 0.59
CA LEU A 225 -27.68 -6.51 -0.60
C LEU A 225 -28.28 -5.81 -1.82
N ILE A 226 -29.48 -5.20 -1.67
CA ILE A 226 -30.10 -4.39 -2.74
C ILE A 226 -29.18 -3.24 -3.12
N TYR A 227 -28.57 -2.58 -2.15
CA TYR A 227 -27.63 -1.50 -2.40
C TYR A 227 -26.34 -1.95 -3.10
N CYS A 228 -25.81 -3.13 -2.76
CA CYS A 228 -24.70 -3.77 -3.44
C CYS A 228 -25.02 -4.00 -4.92
N PHE A 229 -26.18 -4.59 -5.21
CA PHE A 229 -26.64 -4.78 -6.59
C PHE A 229 -26.87 -3.47 -7.33
N PHE A 230 -27.38 -2.43 -6.65
CA PHE A 230 -27.54 -1.11 -7.23
C PHE A 230 -26.20 -0.53 -7.66
N ARG A 231 -25.17 -0.54 -6.79
CA ARG A 231 -23.82 -0.06 -7.14
C ARG A 231 -23.21 -0.85 -8.31
N LEU A 232 -23.33 -2.18 -8.29
CA LEU A 232 -22.86 -3.03 -9.40
C LEU A 232 -23.57 -2.66 -10.72
N PHE A 233 -24.90 -2.52 -10.66
CA PHE A 233 -25.70 -2.14 -11.82
C PHE A 233 -25.29 -0.77 -12.37
N LEU A 234 -25.02 0.22 -11.51
CA LEU A 234 -24.54 1.54 -11.95
C LEU A 234 -23.21 1.45 -12.71
N ILE A 235 -22.23 0.74 -12.17
CA ILE A 235 -20.90 0.60 -12.81
C ILE A 235 -21.02 -0.12 -14.15
N VAL A 236 -21.80 -1.21 -14.19
CA VAL A 236 -22.01 -1.98 -15.42
C VAL A 236 -22.75 -1.13 -16.45
N LEU A 237 -23.83 -0.46 -16.06
CA LEU A 237 -24.63 0.38 -16.94
C LEU A 237 -23.80 1.52 -17.54
N GLU A 238 -23.01 2.20 -16.70
CA GLU A 238 -22.13 3.27 -17.16
C GLU A 238 -21.20 2.79 -18.28
N ASN A 239 -20.45 1.71 -18.02
CA ASN A 239 -19.49 1.19 -18.99
C ASN A 239 -20.19 0.67 -20.26
N ILE A 240 -21.37 0.04 -20.14
CA ILE A 240 -22.16 -0.39 -21.30
C ILE A 240 -22.64 0.80 -22.13
N THR A 241 -23.12 1.87 -21.50
CA THR A 241 -23.59 3.07 -22.24
C THR A 241 -22.46 3.77 -22.98
N LYS A 242 -21.27 3.83 -22.37
CA LYS A 242 -20.07 4.37 -23.03
C LYS A 242 -19.68 3.58 -24.28
N ILE A 243 -19.78 2.25 -24.21
CA ILE A 243 -19.48 1.37 -25.35
C ILE A 243 -20.56 1.46 -26.43
N THR A 244 -21.85 1.48 -26.06
CA THR A 244 -22.94 1.26 -27.03
C THR A 244 -23.47 2.54 -27.67
N ILE A 245 -23.53 3.65 -26.94
CA ILE A 245 -24.22 4.87 -27.37
C ILE A 245 -23.22 6.02 -27.59
N HIS A 246 -21.95 5.86 -27.20
CA HIS A 246 -20.94 6.92 -27.17
C HIS A 246 -21.40 8.21 -26.44
N SER A 247 -22.46 8.09 -25.64
CA SER A 247 -23.02 9.16 -24.81
C SER A 247 -23.41 8.57 -23.47
N ALA A 248 -22.99 9.21 -22.40
CA ALA A 248 -23.34 8.80 -21.05
C ALA A 248 -24.68 9.42 -20.56
N ALA A 249 -25.41 10.17 -21.40
CA ALA A 249 -26.66 10.81 -20.97
C ALA A 249 -27.74 9.78 -20.55
N PRO A 250 -27.94 8.64 -21.25
CA PRO A 250 -28.90 7.62 -20.83
C PRO A 250 -28.58 6.99 -19.46
N SER A 251 -27.30 6.86 -19.10
CA SER A 251 -26.92 6.32 -17.80
C SER A 251 -27.26 7.29 -16.66
N MET A 252 -27.21 8.61 -16.90
CA MET A 252 -27.65 9.62 -15.92
C MET A 252 -29.15 9.57 -15.62
N TYR A 253 -29.99 9.34 -16.63
CA TYR A 253 -31.44 9.16 -16.41
C TYR A 253 -31.74 7.92 -15.57
N LEU A 254 -31.12 6.80 -15.93
CA LEU A 254 -31.29 5.55 -15.20
C LEU A 254 -30.70 5.61 -13.78
N LEU A 255 -29.58 6.32 -13.59
CA LEU A 255 -29.00 6.65 -12.30
C LEU A 255 -30.02 7.42 -11.44
N SER A 256 -30.66 8.46 -12.00
CA SER A 256 -31.64 9.26 -11.26
C SER A 256 -32.85 8.42 -10.79
N LEU A 257 -33.37 7.53 -11.65
CA LEU A 257 -34.46 6.61 -11.30
C LEU A 257 -34.05 5.63 -10.19
N GLY A 258 -32.84 5.10 -10.29
CA GLY A 258 -32.28 4.22 -9.28
C GLY A 258 -32.09 4.91 -7.93
N ILE A 259 -31.59 6.15 -7.93
CA ILE A 259 -31.48 6.98 -6.73
C ILE A 259 -32.87 7.24 -6.10
N ILE A 260 -33.90 7.56 -6.90
CA ILE A 260 -35.28 7.74 -6.40
C ILE A 260 -35.77 6.45 -5.71
N TYR A 261 -35.53 5.30 -6.32
CA TYR A 261 -35.89 4.01 -5.72
C TYR A 261 -35.16 3.78 -4.38
N MET A 262 -33.86 4.09 -4.31
CA MET A 262 -33.09 3.99 -3.07
C MET A 262 -33.57 4.98 -1.99
N ILE A 263 -33.90 6.22 -2.36
CA ILE A 263 -34.52 7.20 -1.45
C ILE A 263 -35.82 6.64 -0.88
N TYR A 264 -36.70 6.12 -1.73
CA TYR A 264 -37.96 5.50 -1.30
C TYR A 264 -37.70 4.36 -0.32
N LYS A 265 -36.76 3.46 -0.62
CA LYS A 265 -36.38 2.35 0.25
C LYS A 265 -35.85 2.80 1.60
N VAL A 266 -34.91 3.75 1.64
CA VAL A 266 -34.34 4.30 2.87
C VAL A 266 -35.39 5.01 3.72
N ILE A 267 -36.27 5.81 3.10
CA ILE A 267 -37.32 6.56 3.80
C ILE A 267 -38.42 5.63 4.34
N ARG A 268 -38.77 4.55 3.62
CA ARG A 268 -39.86 3.63 3.99
C ARG A 268 -39.44 2.57 5.00
N HIS A 269 -38.31 1.90 4.78
CA HIS A 269 -37.88 0.75 5.59
C HIS A 269 -36.93 1.14 6.72
N GLN A 270 -36.21 2.26 6.60
CA GLN A 270 -35.28 2.76 7.62
C GLN A 270 -34.33 1.67 8.11
N PRO A 271 -33.34 1.25 7.31
CA PRO A 271 -32.59 0.02 7.53
C PRO A 271 -31.87 -0.05 8.88
N LEU A 272 -31.46 1.08 9.47
CA LEU A 272 -30.74 1.10 10.75
C LEU A 272 -31.70 1.15 11.94
N HIS A 273 -31.38 0.52 13.06
CA HIS A 273 -32.17 0.71 14.28
C HIS A 273 -32.07 2.15 14.83
N ASN A 274 -31.01 2.89 14.50
CA ASN A 274 -30.84 4.29 14.90
C ASN A 274 -31.50 5.23 13.89
N ALA A 275 -32.54 5.94 14.33
CA ALA A 275 -33.28 6.87 13.51
C ALA A 275 -32.43 8.04 12.98
N THR A 276 -31.42 8.51 13.71
CA THR A 276 -30.57 9.63 13.27
C THR A 276 -29.77 9.27 12.02
N PHE A 277 -29.17 8.08 11.98
CA PHE A 277 -28.40 7.64 10.82
C PHE A 277 -29.28 7.38 9.60
N ASN A 278 -30.50 6.85 9.78
CA ASN A 278 -31.45 6.76 8.67
C ASN A 278 -31.84 8.13 8.10
N ARG A 279 -31.94 9.16 8.96
CA ARG A 279 -32.23 10.54 8.50
C ARG A 279 -31.03 11.14 7.75
N ILE A 280 -29.82 10.92 8.24
CA ILE A 280 -28.58 11.33 7.55
C ILE A 280 -28.50 10.65 6.19
N ARG A 281 -28.69 9.33 6.13
CA ARG A 281 -28.70 8.55 4.88
C ARG A 281 -29.75 9.05 3.90
N ALA A 282 -30.99 9.23 4.36
CA ALA A 282 -32.06 9.80 3.52
C ALA A 282 -31.69 11.20 3.00
N GLY A 283 -31.03 12.01 3.82
CA GLY A 283 -30.47 13.30 3.43
C GLY A 283 -29.43 13.16 2.32
N ILE A 284 -28.39 12.35 2.52
CA ILE A 284 -27.31 12.16 1.52
C ILE A 284 -27.90 11.73 0.19
N TRP A 285 -28.75 10.69 0.17
CA TRP A 285 -29.39 10.20 -1.05
C TRP A 285 -30.24 11.26 -1.75
N SER A 286 -30.98 12.07 -0.99
CA SER A 286 -31.77 13.19 -1.54
C SER A 286 -30.89 14.34 -2.05
N GLY A 287 -29.75 14.59 -1.41
CA GLY A 287 -28.72 15.53 -1.88
C GLY A 287 -28.10 15.07 -3.19
N VAL A 288 -27.70 13.80 -3.29
CA VAL A 288 -27.21 13.16 -4.52
C VAL A 288 -28.25 13.31 -5.62
N PHE A 289 -29.52 12.98 -5.34
CA PHE A 289 -30.61 13.14 -6.31
C PHE A 289 -30.72 14.56 -6.85
N LEU A 290 -30.77 15.58 -5.97
CA LEU A 290 -30.88 16.96 -6.44
C LEU A 290 -29.65 17.41 -7.24
N SER A 291 -28.45 16.92 -6.90
CA SER A 291 -27.23 17.21 -7.67
C SER A 291 -27.23 16.60 -9.08
N THR A 292 -28.09 15.61 -9.35
CA THR A 292 -28.21 15.04 -10.71
C THR A 292 -28.90 15.99 -11.71
N PHE A 293 -29.70 16.96 -11.25
CA PHE A 293 -30.46 17.83 -12.16
C PHE A 293 -29.55 18.71 -13.04
N PRO A 294 -28.56 19.46 -12.51
CA PRO A 294 -27.63 20.22 -13.35
C PRO A 294 -26.87 19.31 -14.33
N ALA A 295 -26.45 18.11 -13.90
CA ALA A 295 -25.77 17.16 -14.76
C ALA A 295 -26.68 16.67 -15.91
N ILE A 296 -27.96 16.38 -15.63
CA ILE A 296 -28.94 16.01 -16.66
C ILE A 296 -29.17 17.17 -17.64
N ILE A 297 -29.33 18.40 -17.13
CA ILE A 297 -29.49 19.59 -17.96
C ILE A 297 -28.26 19.77 -18.86
N CYS A 298 -27.04 19.65 -18.31
CA CYS A 298 -25.81 19.73 -19.09
C CYS A 298 -25.72 18.62 -20.13
N SER A 299 -26.14 17.38 -19.81
CA SER A 299 -26.16 16.26 -20.75
C SER A 299 -27.19 16.42 -21.89
N LEU A 300 -28.23 17.23 -21.68
CA LEU A 300 -29.23 17.58 -22.70
C LEU A 300 -28.78 18.74 -23.59
N MET A 301 -27.81 19.53 -23.14
CA MET A 301 -27.22 20.59 -23.94
C MET A 301 -26.19 19.96 -24.87
N ASN A 302 -26.29 20.23 -26.18
CA ASN A 302 -25.36 19.68 -27.17
C ASN A 302 -23.90 20.12 -26.91
N GLU A 303 -23.70 21.24 -26.23
CA GLU A 303 -22.40 21.73 -25.79
C GLU A 303 -22.43 21.96 -24.27
N PRO A 304 -21.49 21.37 -23.50
CA PRO A 304 -21.44 21.60 -22.07
C PRO A 304 -21.12 23.08 -21.80
N PRO A 305 -21.78 23.71 -20.81
CA PRO A 305 -21.53 25.10 -20.50
C PRO A 305 -20.07 25.30 -20.08
N GLN A 306 -19.33 26.15 -20.81
CA GLN A 306 -17.94 26.55 -20.48
C GLN A 306 -17.82 27.39 -19.19
N LYS A 307 -18.87 27.49 -18.38
CA LYS A 307 -18.89 28.33 -17.17
C LYS A 307 -19.08 27.44 -15.95
N ASP A 308 -18.37 27.78 -14.87
CA ASP A 308 -18.31 27.02 -13.61
C ASP A 308 -19.63 26.88 -12.85
N TRP A 309 -20.66 27.62 -13.23
CA TRP A 309 -21.93 27.62 -12.50
C TRP A 309 -22.59 26.23 -12.47
N SER A 310 -22.37 25.37 -13.47
CA SER A 310 -23.04 24.06 -13.58
C SER A 310 -22.63 23.09 -12.45
N TRP A 311 -21.33 22.91 -12.22
CA TRP A 311 -20.85 22.06 -11.13
C TRP A 311 -21.00 22.73 -9.76
N ILE A 312 -20.86 24.07 -9.68
CA ILE A 312 -21.11 24.82 -8.44
C ILE A 312 -22.57 24.67 -8.02
N THR A 313 -23.53 24.76 -8.96
CA THR A 313 -24.95 24.55 -8.66
C THR A 313 -25.25 23.11 -8.26
N ALA A 314 -24.63 22.11 -8.92
CA ALA A 314 -24.75 20.72 -8.52
C ALA A 314 -24.29 20.50 -7.07
N LEU A 315 -23.14 21.08 -6.68
CA LEU A 315 -22.61 21.02 -5.32
C LEU A 315 -23.50 21.77 -4.32
N ALA A 316 -23.96 22.97 -4.68
CA ALA A 316 -24.84 23.78 -3.85
C ALA A 316 -26.19 23.08 -3.57
N LEU A 317 -26.73 22.31 -4.54
CA LEU A 317 -27.99 21.58 -4.41
C LEU A 317 -27.92 20.37 -3.46
N ILE A 318 -26.73 19.88 -3.11
CA ILE A 318 -26.58 18.79 -2.13
C ILE A 318 -27.14 19.21 -0.77
N VAL A 319 -26.89 20.44 -0.33
CA VAL A 319 -27.32 20.96 0.98
C VAL A 319 -28.85 21.01 1.14
N PRO A 320 -29.63 21.67 0.25
CA PRO A 320 -31.08 21.68 0.36
C PRO A 320 -31.67 20.27 0.16
N GLY A 321 -31.08 19.43 -0.69
CA GLY A 321 -31.50 18.04 -0.87
C GLY A 321 -31.30 17.22 0.41
N PHE A 322 -30.17 17.43 1.09
CA PHE A 322 -29.90 16.81 2.39
C PHE A 322 -30.95 17.19 3.43
N ILE A 323 -31.24 18.48 3.57
CA ILE A 323 -32.26 18.97 4.51
C ILE A 323 -33.63 18.38 4.18
N PHE A 324 -34.00 18.37 2.90
CA PHE A 324 -35.28 17.80 2.43
C PHE A 324 -35.41 16.31 2.77
N GLY A 325 -34.41 15.50 2.42
CA GLY A 325 -34.40 14.06 2.72
C GLY A 325 -34.44 13.76 4.21
N PHE A 326 -33.71 14.55 5.00
CA PHE A 326 -33.68 14.44 6.46
C PHE A 326 -35.08 14.69 7.08
N LEU A 327 -35.77 15.76 6.66
CA LEU A 327 -37.11 16.10 7.12
C LEU A 327 -38.16 15.09 6.65
N MET A 328 -38.06 14.62 5.40
CA MET A 328 -38.95 13.60 4.85
C MET A 328 -38.84 12.27 5.61
N SER A 329 -37.63 11.88 6.03
CA SER A 329 -37.41 10.70 6.86
C SER A 329 -38.09 10.83 8.24
N ILE A 330 -38.05 12.01 8.87
CA ILE A 330 -38.76 12.27 10.13
C ILE A 330 -40.28 12.16 9.94
N LYS A 331 -40.81 12.80 8.90
CA LYS A 331 -42.24 12.81 8.60
C LYS A 331 -42.75 11.39 8.30
N SER A 332 -42.03 10.64 7.46
CA SER A 332 -42.34 9.25 7.12
C SER A 332 -42.37 8.35 8.36
N HIS A 333 -41.33 8.41 9.21
CA HIS A 333 -41.26 7.62 10.44
C HIS A 333 -42.48 7.85 11.34
N ARG A 334 -42.82 9.13 11.57
CA ARG A 334 -43.98 9.51 12.38
C ARG A 334 -45.28 9.02 11.75
N MET A 335 -45.44 9.16 10.44
CA MET A 335 -46.64 8.73 9.73
C MET A 335 -46.86 7.21 9.82
N VAL A 336 -45.80 6.41 9.65
CA VAL A 336 -45.88 4.94 9.74
C VAL A 336 -46.20 4.51 11.17
N THR A 337 -45.45 5.00 12.15
CA THR A 337 -45.61 4.61 13.56
C THR A 337 -46.96 5.04 14.14
N THR A 338 -47.37 6.31 13.96
CA THR A 338 -48.70 6.78 14.41
C THR A 338 -49.83 6.05 13.71
N GLY A 339 -49.69 5.76 12.42
CA GLY A 339 -50.68 4.97 11.68
C GLY A 339 -50.84 3.55 12.24
N ILE A 340 -49.75 2.90 12.67
CA ILE A 340 -49.80 1.56 13.28
C ILE A 340 -50.42 1.63 14.68
N TYR A 341 -50.01 2.60 15.51
CA TYR A 341 -50.59 2.76 16.85
C TYR A 341 -52.09 3.06 16.80
N ASN A 342 -52.55 3.87 15.85
CA ASN A 342 -53.98 4.14 15.65
C ASN A 342 -54.74 2.88 15.25
N ARG A 343 -54.23 2.11 14.28
CA ARG A 343 -54.85 0.84 13.86
C ARG A 343 -54.86 -0.21 14.96
N LEU A 344 -53.81 -0.30 15.77
CA LEU A 344 -53.76 -1.19 16.93
C LEU A 344 -54.80 -0.77 17.98
N ARG A 345 -54.93 0.53 18.24
CA ARG A 345 -55.92 1.06 19.18
C ARG A 345 -57.35 0.84 18.71
N GLU A 346 -57.62 1.03 17.43
CA GLU A 346 -58.91 0.72 16.80
C GLU A 346 -59.24 -0.76 16.91
N LYS A 347 -58.28 -1.63 16.60
CA LYS A 347 -58.45 -3.09 16.72
C LYS A 347 -58.74 -3.50 18.16
N LYS A 348 -57.99 -2.99 19.15
CA LYS A 348 -58.25 -3.28 20.56
C LYS A 348 -59.63 -2.83 21.04
N LYS A 349 -60.05 -1.62 20.68
CA LYS A 349 -61.40 -1.16 21.01
C LYS A 349 -62.46 -2.07 20.40
N LEU A 350 -62.23 -2.56 19.17
CA LEU A 350 -63.14 -3.50 18.52
C LEU A 350 -63.15 -4.87 19.21
N ASP A 351 -62.00 -5.35 19.66
CA ASP A 351 -61.85 -6.60 20.41
C ASP A 351 -62.54 -6.49 21.78
N GLU A 352 -62.33 -5.39 22.53
CA GLU A 352 -62.99 -5.09 23.81
C GLU A 352 -64.52 -5.02 23.65
N ILE A 353 -65.03 -4.32 22.64
CA ILE A 353 -66.47 -4.27 22.33
C ILE A 353 -67.00 -5.66 21.95
N THR A 354 -66.19 -6.50 21.30
CA THR A 354 -66.59 -7.86 20.94
C THR A 354 -66.63 -8.77 22.17
N GLU A 355 -65.63 -8.69 23.05
CA GLU A 355 -65.61 -9.42 24.32
C GLU A 355 -66.76 -8.99 25.24
N GLU A 356 -67.10 -7.70 25.29
CA GLU A 356 -68.23 -7.19 26.06
C GLU A 356 -69.58 -7.71 25.52
N LYS A 357 -69.74 -7.77 24.19
CA LYS A 357 -70.92 -8.37 23.55
C LYS A 357 -71.04 -9.87 23.77
N ILE A 358 -69.91 -10.59 23.78
CA ILE A 358 -69.86 -12.02 24.14
C ILE A 358 -70.24 -12.20 25.61
N ARG A 359 -69.70 -11.37 26.53
CA ARG A 359 -70.06 -11.40 27.96
C ARG A 359 -71.53 -11.12 28.22
N ASN A 360 -72.15 -10.27 27.42
CA ASN A 360 -73.56 -9.93 27.54
C ASN A 360 -74.50 -10.94 26.83
N ASN A 361 -73.97 -12.07 26.33
CA ASN A 361 -74.69 -13.09 25.56
C ASN A 361 -75.43 -12.54 24.31
N GLU A 362 -74.99 -11.40 23.76
CA GLU A 362 -75.55 -10.84 22.53
C GLU A 362 -75.00 -11.52 21.27
N ILE A 363 -73.92 -12.30 21.41
CA ILE A 363 -73.26 -13.06 20.36
C ILE A 363 -72.92 -14.44 20.95
N ASP A 364 -73.43 -15.51 20.35
CA ASP A 364 -73.09 -16.87 20.73
C ASP A 364 -71.63 -17.16 20.30
N PRO A 365 -70.72 -17.57 21.20
CA PRO A 365 -69.34 -17.90 20.84
C PRO A 365 -69.23 -19.01 19.79
N GLU A 366 -70.22 -19.90 19.67
CA GLU A 366 -70.24 -20.97 18.66
C GLU A 366 -70.46 -20.45 17.22
N ASP A 367 -71.11 -19.30 17.04
CA ASP A 367 -71.34 -18.69 15.71
C ASP A 367 -70.07 -18.03 15.11
N LEU A 368 -69.04 -17.80 15.93
CA LEU A 368 -67.78 -17.16 15.52
C LEU A 368 -66.74 -18.14 14.94
N GLU A 369 -66.87 -19.44 15.19
CA GLU A 369 -65.89 -20.47 14.79
C GLU A 369 -66.28 -21.26 13.53
N HIS A 370 -67.50 -21.08 12.99
CA HIS A 370 -67.96 -21.81 11.79
C HIS A 370 -68.11 -20.93 10.55
N GLU A 371 -67.01 -20.80 9.79
CA GLU A 371 -66.91 -20.10 8.50
C GLU A 371 -67.77 -20.74 7.37
N ASN A 372 -68.54 -21.81 7.65
CA ASN A 372 -69.23 -22.62 6.63
C ASN A 372 -70.76 -22.71 6.72
N VAL A 373 -71.45 -21.93 7.55
CA VAL A 373 -72.93 -21.91 7.59
C VAL A 373 -73.50 -20.60 7.03
N VAL A 374 -73.26 -20.33 5.74
CA VAL A 374 -73.91 -19.23 4.99
C VAL A 374 -74.75 -19.79 3.83
N ARG A 375 -75.57 -20.82 4.10
CA ARG A 375 -76.53 -21.34 3.11
C ARG A 375 -77.98 -21.43 3.59
N SER A 376 -78.38 -20.59 4.53
CA SER A 376 -79.81 -20.25 4.70
C SER A 376 -79.99 -18.74 4.91
N MET A 377 -79.97 -18.05 3.76
CA MET A 377 -80.67 -16.79 3.52
C MET A 377 -82.12 -16.97 4.02
N ASP A 378 -82.59 -16.23 5.01
CA ASP A 378 -83.65 -15.24 4.72
C ASP A 378 -83.95 -14.27 5.89
N ARG A 379 -83.11 -14.21 6.95
CA ARG A 379 -83.41 -13.32 8.10
C ARG A 379 -82.33 -12.32 8.54
N ILE A 380 -81.17 -12.27 7.90
CA ILE A 380 -80.14 -11.24 8.16
C ILE A 380 -79.74 -10.54 6.86
N ALA A 381 -80.75 -10.06 6.13
CA ALA A 381 -80.60 -9.35 4.86
C ALA A 381 -80.53 -7.82 5.00
N THR A 382 -80.33 -7.24 6.19
CA THR A 382 -80.33 -5.76 6.35
C THR A 382 -79.15 -5.12 7.08
N SER A 383 -78.14 -5.85 7.57
CA SER A 383 -76.84 -5.24 7.86
C SER A 383 -75.69 -6.23 7.76
N LYS A 384 -75.21 -6.45 6.54
CA LYS A 384 -74.03 -7.26 6.26
C LYS A 384 -72.78 -6.49 6.71
N PHE A 385 -72.49 -6.45 8.01
CA PHE A 385 -71.19 -6.04 8.53
C PHE A 385 -70.18 -7.15 8.22
N ILE A 386 -69.65 -7.16 7.00
CA ILE A 386 -68.40 -7.89 6.71
C ILE A 386 -67.32 -7.20 7.55
N ARG A 387 -67.02 -7.76 8.73
CA ARG A 387 -65.91 -7.31 9.58
C ARG A 387 -64.60 -7.51 8.82
N LYS A 388 -64.15 -6.48 8.10
CA LYS A 388 -62.80 -6.47 7.52
C LYS A 388 -61.81 -6.49 8.68
N LYS A 389 -61.15 -7.64 8.93
CA LYS A 389 -60.09 -7.78 9.94
C LYS A 389 -59.13 -6.60 9.79
N VAL A 390 -59.01 -5.78 10.83
CA VAL A 390 -58.13 -4.60 10.82
C VAL A 390 -56.69 -5.11 10.73
N LYS A 391 -56.05 -4.92 9.58
CA LYS A 391 -54.62 -5.20 9.41
C LYS A 391 -53.82 -4.10 10.10
N VAL A 392 -53.13 -4.44 11.18
CA VAL A 392 -52.35 -3.49 11.98
C VAL A 392 -51.10 -3.06 11.21
N PHE A 393 -50.38 -4.03 10.66
CA PHE A 393 -49.14 -3.84 9.90
C PHE A 393 -49.39 -3.89 8.39
N LYS A 394 -48.61 -3.17 7.59
CA LYS A 394 -48.69 -3.27 6.12
C LYS A 394 -47.74 -4.35 5.58
N CYS A 395 -46.55 -4.45 6.18
CA CYS A 395 -45.55 -5.48 5.91
C CYS A 395 -44.94 -6.00 7.23
N GLU A 396 -44.22 -7.09 7.15
CA GLU A 396 -43.56 -7.77 8.27
C GLU A 396 -42.46 -6.92 8.93
N GLU A 397 -41.78 -6.05 8.18
CA GLU A 397 -40.75 -5.15 8.73
C GLU A 397 -41.34 -4.05 9.61
N ASP A 398 -42.62 -3.71 9.42
CA ASP A 398 -43.30 -2.72 10.27
C ASP A 398 -43.36 -3.19 11.73
N CYS A 399 -43.39 -4.51 11.98
CA CYS A 399 -43.37 -5.10 13.33
C CYS A 399 -42.10 -4.71 14.09
N GLU A 400 -40.94 -4.78 13.44
CA GLU A 400 -39.66 -4.38 14.02
C GLU A 400 -39.57 -2.86 14.14
N LEU A 401 -39.93 -2.13 13.07
CA LEU A 401 -39.81 -0.69 12.98
C LEU A 401 -40.55 0.03 14.12
N VAL A 402 -41.77 -0.42 14.44
CA VAL A 402 -42.57 0.17 15.51
C VAL A 402 -41.98 -0.13 16.87
N CYS A 403 -41.36 -1.30 17.09
CA CYS A 403 -40.78 -1.70 18.37
C CYS A 403 -39.46 -0.96 18.73
N ARG A 404 -38.91 -0.13 17.84
CA ARG A 404 -37.64 0.60 18.09
C ARG A 404 -37.71 1.60 19.25
N PHE A 405 -38.90 2.03 19.67
CA PHE A 405 -39.04 2.94 20.84
C PHE A 405 -38.43 2.35 22.11
N VAL A 406 -38.42 1.02 22.21
CA VAL A 406 -37.89 0.28 23.37
C VAL A 406 -36.39 0.54 23.56
N ARG A 407 -35.66 0.90 22.49
CA ARG A 407 -34.24 1.28 22.57
C ARG A 407 -33.99 2.45 23.52
N TYR A 408 -34.93 3.40 23.56
CA TYR A 408 -34.86 4.62 24.37
C TYR A 408 -35.73 4.52 25.64
N ASN A 409 -36.84 3.78 25.61
CA ASN A 409 -37.78 3.60 26.73
C ASN A 409 -37.69 2.18 27.31
N ARG A 410 -37.15 2.06 28.53
CA ARG A 410 -36.86 0.76 29.18
C ARG A 410 -37.81 0.38 30.30
N ASN A 411 -38.97 1.05 30.37
CA ASN A 411 -39.96 0.79 31.40
C ASN A 411 -40.68 -0.55 31.16
N PRO A 412 -41.20 -1.22 32.20
CA PRO A 412 -41.95 -2.48 32.05
C PRO A 412 -43.14 -2.37 31.09
N GLU A 413 -43.81 -1.22 31.07
CA GLU A 413 -44.92 -0.92 30.15
C GLU A 413 -44.47 -0.95 28.68
N ALA A 414 -43.28 -0.41 28.39
CA ALA A 414 -42.70 -0.42 27.05
C ALA A 414 -42.44 -1.87 26.58
N TYR A 415 -42.02 -2.74 27.49
CA TYR A 415 -41.82 -4.16 27.23
C TYR A 415 -43.14 -4.88 26.95
N GLN A 416 -44.19 -4.63 27.73
CA GLN A 416 -45.51 -5.22 27.49
C GLN A 416 -46.10 -4.78 26.15
N LEU A 417 -45.97 -3.49 25.80
CA LEU A 417 -46.40 -2.97 24.51
C LEU A 417 -45.64 -3.63 23.34
N MET A 418 -44.32 -3.82 23.48
CA MET A 418 -43.51 -4.52 22.48
C MET A 418 -43.95 -5.98 22.29
N ARG A 419 -44.18 -6.74 23.37
CA ARG A 419 -44.68 -8.12 23.26
C ARG A 419 -46.01 -8.16 22.52
N MET A 420 -46.92 -7.29 22.91
CA MET A 420 -48.23 -7.17 22.27
C MET A 420 -48.14 -6.84 20.77
N LEU A 421 -47.23 -5.94 20.38
CA LEU A 421 -46.99 -5.63 18.97
C LEU A 421 -46.45 -6.84 18.19
N PHE A 422 -45.49 -7.59 18.76
CA PHE A 422 -44.96 -8.79 18.11
C PHE A 422 -45.93 -9.96 18.10
N ASP A 423 -46.71 -10.16 19.16
CA ASP A 423 -47.75 -11.19 19.22
C ASP A 423 -48.82 -10.94 18.15
N GLU A 424 -49.22 -9.67 17.96
CA GLU A 424 -50.08 -9.28 16.84
C GLU A 424 -49.41 -9.45 15.47
N GLY A 425 -48.11 -9.16 15.38
CA GLY A 425 -47.30 -9.40 14.19
C GLY A 425 -47.26 -10.90 13.81
N ILE A 426 -47.06 -11.78 14.77
CA ILE A 426 -47.06 -13.24 14.58
C ILE A 426 -48.43 -13.75 14.15
N LYS A 427 -49.51 -13.22 14.73
CA LYS A 427 -50.88 -13.53 14.28
C LYS A 427 -51.11 -13.11 12.83
N GLN A 428 -50.57 -11.96 12.42
CA GLN A 428 -50.75 -11.42 11.08
C GLN A 428 -49.83 -12.09 10.04
N PHE A 429 -48.61 -12.48 10.41
CA PHE A 429 -47.58 -13.06 9.54
C PHE A 429 -47.04 -14.41 10.06
N PRO A 430 -47.87 -15.46 10.20
CA PRO A 430 -47.47 -16.71 10.85
C PRO A 430 -46.46 -17.54 10.03
N LYS A 431 -46.31 -17.25 8.73
CA LYS A 431 -45.38 -17.95 7.83
C LYS A 431 -44.02 -17.24 7.70
N GLU A 432 -43.88 -16.03 8.24
CA GLU A 432 -42.68 -15.23 8.07
C GLU A 432 -41.72 -15.42 9.25
N ALA A 433 -40.64 -16.17 9.01
CA ALA A 433 -39.60 -16.43 10.02
C ALA A 433 -38.97 -15.14 10.57
N PHE A 434 -38.91 -14.07 9.76
CA PHE A 434 -38.34 -12.78 10.16
C PHE A 434 -38.97 -12.22 11.44
N VAL A 435 -40.30 -12.27 11.56
CA VAL A 435 -41.01 -11.71 12.74
C VAL A 435 -40.65 -12.48 14.02
N PHE A 436 -40.54 -13.81 13.94
CA PHE A 436 -40.14 -14.65 15.08
C PHE A 436 -38.70 -14.39 15.51
N ILE A 437 -37.79 -14.25 14.54
CA ILE A 437 -36.37 -13.96 14.77
C ILE A 437 -36.21 -12.58 15.43
N GLN A 438 -36.87 -11.55 14.91
CA GLN A 438 -36.82 -10.20 15.49
C GLN A 438 -37.41 -10.17 16.89
N TYR A 439 -38.54 -10.85 17.13
CA TYR A 439 -39.11 -10.95 18.47
C TYR A 439 -38.13 -11.61 19.45
N CYS A 440 -37.45 -12.67 19.01
CA CYS A 440 -36.40 -13.33 19.78
C CYS A 440 -35.26 -12.34 20.14
N PHE A 441 -34.75 -11.56 19.17
CA PHE A 441 -33.69 -10.59 19.44
C PHE A 441 -34.12 -9.47 20.40
N TYR A 442 -35.36 -8.98 20.33
CA TYR A 442 -35.89 -7.99 21.28
C TYR A 442 -36.07 -8.56 22.69
N LEU A 443 -36.57 -9.80 22.82
CA LEU A 443 -36.68 -10.48 24.12
C LEU A 443 -35.29 -10.73 24.74
N PHE A 444 -34.38 -11.25 23.94
CA PHE A 444 -33.00 -11.57 24.34
C PHE A 444 -32.26 -10.34 24.84
N SER A 445 -32.29 -9.26 24.06
CA SER A 445 -31.61 -8.03 24.41
C SER A 445 -32.18 -7.40 25.69
N MET A 446 -33.48 -7.57 25.97
CA MET A 446 -34.11 -7.09 27.21
C MET A 446 -33.76 -7.90 28.46
N GLN A 447 -33.68 -9.23 28.35
CA GLN A 447 -33.27 -10.11 29.47
C GLN A 447 -31.89 -9.74 30.03
N ASN A 448 -30.98 -9.26 29.18
CA ASN A 448 -29.64 -8.83 29.59
C ASN A 448 -29.61 -7.52 30.39
N PHE A 449 -30.60 -6.64 30.24
CA PHE A 449 -30.63 -5.35 30.95
C PHE A 449 -31.33 -5.43 32.31
N ASN A 450 -32.31 -6.32 32.49
CA ASN A 450 -33.13 -6.39 33.70
C ASN A 450 -32.80 -7.62 34.57
N LYS A 451 -31.58 -7.68 35.12
CA LYS A 451 -31.18 -8.71 36.12
C LYS A 451 -32.05 -8.71 37.40
N SER A 452 -32.80 -7.64 37.66
CA SER A 452 -33.51 -7.39 38.93
C SER A 452 -35.03 -7.69 38.90
N TYR A 453 -35.58 -8.23 37.82
CA TYR A 453 -37.03 -8.49 37.71
C TYR A 453 -37.33 -9.96 37.39
N SER A 454 -37.34 -10.80 38.43
CA SER A 454 -37.87 -12.17 38.41
C SER A 454 -39.40 -12.25 38.42
N LEU A 455 -40.10 -11.12 38.26
CA LEU A 455 -41.57 -10.99 38.43
C LEU A 455 -42.40 -11.33 37.18
N LEU A 456 -41.82 -11.95 36.15
CA LEU A 456 -42.53 -12.32 34.91
C LEU A 456 -42.45 -13.81 34.56
N ASP A 457 -41.98 -14.65 35.49
CA ASP A 457 -42.08 -16.11 35.47
C ASP A 457 -43.52 -16.55 35.82
N ASP A 458 -44.50 -16.14 35.00
CA ASP A 458 -45.78 -16.87 34.95
C ASP A 458 -45.59 -18.10 34.05
N ASP A 459 -45.99 -19.26 34.55
CA ASP A 459 -45.83 -20.64 34.04
C ASP A 459 -46.22 -20.94 32.57
N ASN A 460 -46.57 -19.95 31.74
CA ASN A 460 -47.09 -20.18 30.38
C ASN A 460 -46.55 -19.28 29.25
N LYS A 461 -45.46 -18.52 29.42
CA LYS A 461 -45.04 -17.53 28.41
C LYS A 461 -43.89 -18.01 27.50
N THR A 462 -44.07 -17.80 26.20
CA THR A 462 -43.16 -18.10 25.08
C THR A 462 -41.69 -17.79 25.38
N THR A 463 -40.86 -18.83 25.49
CA THR A 463 -39.41 -18.67 25.63
C THR A 463 -38.76 -18.31 24.30
N PRO A 464 -37.63 -17.56 24.29
CA PRO A 464 -36.88 -17.25 23.07
C PRO A 464 -36.54 -18.48 22.22
N TYR A 465 -36.23 -19.62 22.87
CA TYR A 465 -35.99 -20.90 22.21
C TYR A 465 -37.22 -21.42 21.43
N LYS A 466 -38.42 -21.36 22.02
CA LYS A 466 -39.67 -21.78 21.33
C LYS A 466 -39.95 -20.94 20.09
N LEU A 467 -39.55 -19.66 20.07
CA LEU A 467 -39.66 -18.80 18.89
C LEU A 467 -38.66 -19.19 17.78
N LEU A 468 -37.41 -19.48 18.15
CA LEU A 468 -36.39 -19.94 17.20
C LEU A 468 -36.73 -21.30 16.59
N GLU A 469 -37.23 -22.23 17.39
CA GLU A 469 -37.65 -23.55 16.92
C GLU A 469 -38.80 -23.44 15.90
N ARG A 470 -39.78 -22.56 16.18
CA ARG A 470 -40.86 -22.26 15.21
C ARG A 470 -40.32 -21.61 13.94
N ALA A 471 -39.39 -20.67 14.06
CA ALA A 471 -38.74 -20.04 12.90
C ALA A 471 -37.97 -21.06 12.04
N ALA A 472 -37.25 -22.00 12.67
CA ALA A 472 -36.50 -23.05 11.98
C ALA A 472 -37.43 -24.02 11.22
N LYS A 473 -38.60 -24.35 11.78
CA LYS A 473 -39.61 -25.21 11.14
C LYS A 473 -40.20 -24.61 9.85
N LEU A 474 -40.12 -23.29 9.66
CA LEU A 474 -40.63 -22.59 8.48
C LEU A 474 -39.71 -22.70 7.24
N ARG A 475 -38.56 -23.40 7.33
CA ARG A 475 -37.55 -23.53 6.25
C ARG A 475 -37.18 -22.18 5.61
N PRO A 476 -36.65 -21.23 6.40
CA PRO A 476 -36.45 -19.88 5.91
C PRO A 476 -35.27 -19.77 4.94
N ALA A 477 -35.17 -18.62 4.26
CA ALA A 477 -34.05 -18.28 3.38
C ALA A 477 -32.70 -18.29 4.11
N PHE A 478 -31.61 -18.30 3.35
CA PHE A 478 -30.24 -18.44 3.84
C PHE A 478 -29.86 -17.41 4.93
N ASP A 479 -30.19 -16.13 4.72
CA ASP A 479 -29.98 -15.04 5.68
C ASP A 479 -30.67 -15.31 7.02
N ASN A 480 -31.93 -15.74 6.98
CA ASN A 480 -32.71 -16.07 8.16
C ASN A 480 -32.23 -17.37 8.85
N ARG A 481 -31.75 -18.37 8.10
CA ARG A 481 -31.10 -19.57 8.68
C ARG A 481 -29.83 -19.19 9.45
N PHE A 482 -29.02 -18.31 8.86
CA PHE A 482 -27.87 -17.74 9.55
C PHE A 482 -28.29 -16.98 10.81
N PHE A 483 -29.32 -16.13 10.77
CA PHE A 483 -29.77 -15.42 11.97
C PHE A 483 -30.34 -16.33 13.07
N ILE A 484 -30.95 -17.46 12.71
CA ILE A 484 -31.35 -18.49 13.68
C ILE A 484 -30.10 -19.09 14.35
N SER A 485 -29.10 -19.50 13.56
CA SER A 485 -27.82 -20.02 14.07
C SER A 485 -27.07 -18.98 14.90
N PHE A 486 -27.12 -17.70 14.50
CA PHE A 486 -26.54 -16.59 15.24
C PHE A 486 -27.22 -16.43 16.61
N ALA A 487 -28.54 -16.52 16.66
CA ALA A 487 -29.30 -16.41 17.90
C ALA A 487 -29.01 -17.58 18.85
N THR A 488 -28.96 -18.82 18.34
CA THR A 488 -28.66 -20.01 19.15
C THR A 488 -27.25 -19.94 19.76
N GLN A 489 -26.22 -19.66 18.96
CA GLN A 489 -24.84 -19.51 19.43
C GLN A 489 -24.67 -18.35 20.42
N THR A 490 -25.46 -17.28 20.26
CA THR A 490 -25.42 -16.15 21.22
C THR A 490 -26.04 -16.55 22.56
N MET A 491 -27.05 -17.41 22.58
CA MET A 491 -27.65 -17.88 23.83
C MET A 491 -26.73 -18.82 24.62
N GLU A 492 -26.03 -19.74 23.94
CA GLU A 492 -25.08 -20.67 24.59
C GLU A 492 -23.96 -19.93 25.33
N GLN A 493 -23.39 -18.92 24.68
CA GLN A 493 -22.37 -18.09 25.31
C GLN A 493 -22.88 -17.37 26.56
N ILE A 494 -24.11 -16.86 26.55
CA ILE A 494 -24.67 -16.20 27.73
C ILE A 494 -24.85 -17.20 28.87
N LYS A 495 -25.28 -18.43 28.59
CA LYS A 495 -25.40 -19.50 29.60
C LYS A 495 -24.05 -19.73 30.30
N LYS A 496 -22.98 -19.97 29.56
CA LYS A 496 -21.62 -20.15 30.11
C LYS A 496 -21.06 -18.88 30.79
N SER A 497 -21.43 -17.67 30.34
CA SER A 497 -21.01 -16.42 30.99
C SER A 497 -21.58 -16.25 32.41
N LYS A 498 -22.78 -16.81 32.67
CA LYS A 498 -23.40 -16.79 34.00
C LYS A 498 -22.69 -17.72 34.98
N GLU A 499 -22.13 -18.84 34.50
CA GLU A 499 -21.38 -19.81 35.32
C GLU A 499 -20.02 -19.27 35.80
N LEU A 500 -19.44 -18.31 35.07
CA LEU A 500 -18.12 -17.73 35.34
C LEU A 500 -18.16 -16.45 36.20
N ASP A 501 -19.31 -16.09 36.80
CA ASP A 501 -19.52 -14.89 37.64
C ASP A 501 -18.99 -13.58 37.04
N SER A 502 -18.89 -13.51 35.71
CA SER A 502 -18.36 -12.34 35.00
C SER A 502 -19.49 -11.61 34.28
N SER A 503 -19.57 -10.29 34.45
CA SER A 503 -20.73 -9.51 34.03
C SER A 503 -20.88 -9.32 32.51
N LYS A 504 -19.99 -9.89 31.68
CA LYS A 504 -20.05 -10.00 30.20
C LYS A 504 -18.79 -10.72 29.71
N ILE A 505 -18.92 -11.92 29.17
CA ILE A 505 -17.87 -12.58 28.38
C ILE A 505 -18.17 -12.26 26.92
N ASP A 506 -17.26 -11.58 26.23
CA ASP A 506 -17.25 -11.35 24.78
C ASP A 506 -17.07 -12.71 24.04
N ILE A 507 -17.60 -12.93 22.83
CA ILE A 507 -17.45 -14.24 22.12
C ILE A 507 -15.99 -14.55 21.94
N SER A 508 -15.23 -13.54 21.57
CA SER A 508 -13.80 -13.70 21.40
C SER A 508 -13.22 -14.27 22.68
N THR A 509 -13.59 -13.72 23.85
CA THR A 509 -13.17 -14.25 25.15
C THR A 509 -13.78 -15.60 25.49
N PHE A 510 -14.97 -15.93 25.01
CA PHE A 510 -15.64 -17.20 25.27
C PHE A 510 -15.04 -18.36 24.46
N VAL A 511 -14.93 -18.18 23.14
CA VAL A 511 -14.21 -19.11 22.25
C VAL A 511 -12.75 -19.16 22.68
N GLU A 512 -12.15 -18.02 23.05
CA GLU A 512 -10.81 -17.98 23.60
C GLU A 512 -10.71 -18.77 24.91
N LEU A 513 -11.68 -18.71 25.83
CA LEU A 513 -11.67 -19.54 27.04
C LEU A 513 -11.65 -21.03 26.71
N GLU A 514 -12.57 -21.49 25.87
CA GLU A 514 -12.71 -22.91 25.53
C GLU A 514 -11.52 -23.42 24.69
N THR A 515 -11.01 -22.58 23.78
CA THR A 515 -9.80 -22.89 23.01
C THR A 515 -8.53 -22.83 23.87
N LEU A 516 -8.38 -21.85 24.78
CA LEU A 516 -7.24 -21.75 25.70
C LEU A 516 -7.24 -22.92 26.69
N GLU A 517 -8.39 -23.33 27.21
CA GLU A 517 -8.51 -24.43 28.17
C GLU A 517 -8.20 -25.78 27.50
N SER A 518 -8.87 -26.08 26.38
CA SER A 518 -8.58 -27.30 25.61
C SER A 518 -7.14 -27.33 25.10
N SER A 519 -6.60 -26.19 24.64
CA SER A 519 -5.20 -26.08 24.19
C SER A 519 -4.21 -26.23 25.33
N ALA A 520 -4.44 -25.59 26.48
CA ALA A 520 -3.55 -25.69 27.64
C ALA A 520 -3.46 -27.13 28.11
N ILE A 521 -4.59 -27.84 28.22
CA ILE A 521 -4.65 -29.25 28.62
C ILE A 521 -3.99 -30.14 27.56
N LYS A 522 -4.28 -29.92 26.27
CA LYS A 522 -3.68 -30.67 25.17
C LYS A 522 -2.16 -30.54 25.15
N PHE A 523 -1.64 -29.32 25.30
CA PHE A 523 -0.20 -29.07 25.35
C PHE A 523 0.43 -29.60 26.65
N HIS A 524 -0.26 -29.53 27.78
CA HIS A 524 0.21 -30.16 29.03
C HIS A 524 0.42 -31.67 28.82
N ILE A 525 -0.59 -32.38 28.32
CA ILE A 525 -0.51 -33.82 28.03
C ILE A 525 0.58 -34.11 27.01
N SER A 526 0.66 -33.34 25.94
CA SER A 526 1.69 -33.50 24.91
C SER A 526 3.09 -33.28 25.48
N THR A 527 3.26 -32.36 26.43
CA THR A 527 4.55 -32.13 27.09
C THR A 527 4.97 -33.35 27.90
N LEU A 528 4.06 -33.91 28.69
CA LEU A 528 4.32 -35.12 29.48
C LEU A 528 4.71 -36.30 28.57
N ASN A 529 4.03 -36.43 27.43
CA ASN A 529 4.31 -37.50 26.47
C ASN A 529 5.67 -37.33 25.78
N GLU A 530 6.02 -36.11 25.36
CA GLU A 530 7.33 -35.85 24.73
C GLU A 530 8.49 -35.98 25.73
N LEU A 531 8.30 -35.54 26.99
CA LEU A 531 9.25 -35.80 28.06
C LEU A 531 9.47 -37.30 28.26
N LYS A 532 8.39 -38.09 28.32
CA LYS A 532 8.47 -39.56 28.39
C LYS A 532 9.24 -40.15 27.22
N ILE A 533 8.96 -39.71 25.99
CA ILE A 533 9.65 -40.17 24.78
C ILE A 533 11.15 -39.82 24.85
N LEU A 534 11.50 -38.60 25.28
CA LEU A 534 12.88 -38.19 25.44
C LEU A 534 13.61 -39.05 26.48
N PHE A 535 13.05 -39.25 27.67
CA PHE A 535 13.68 -40.06 28.71
C PHE A 535 13.83 -41.53 28.30
N LYS A 536 12.83 -42.09 27.60
CA LYS A 536 12.93 -43.44 27.02
C LYS A 536 14.07 -43.53 26.00
N LYS A 537 14.17 -42.54 25.10
CA LYS A 537 15.25 -42.47 24.11
C LYS A 537 16.63 -42.30 24.75
N LEU A 538 16.75 -41.45 25.78
CA LEU A 538 17.99 -41.24 26.53
C LEU A 538 18.44 -42.52 27.24
N LYS A 539 17.49 -43.30 27.79
CA LYS A 539 17.75 -44.62 28.38
C LYS A 539 18.27 -45.64 27.37
N GLU A 540 17.67 -45.67 26.17
CA GLU A 540 18.01 -46.63 25.10
C GLU A 540 19.30 -46.25 24.34
N SER A 541 19.79 -45.02 24.50
CA SER A 541 20.94 -44.50 23.76
C SER A 541 22.27 -45.10 24.24
N THR A 542 23.02 -45.70 23.31
CA THR A 542 24.41 -46.12 23.54
C THR A 542 25.40 -45.37 22.65
N ASN A 543 24.93 -44.77 21.54
CA ASN A 543 25.76 -44.09 20.54
C ASN A 543 25.64 -42.55 20.63
N PRO A 544 26.75 -41.81 20.73
CA PRO A 544 26.74 -40.34 20.76
C PRO A 544 26.16 -39.66 19.50
N LYS A 545 26.04 -40.38 18.37
CA LYS A 545 25.36 -39.86 17.16
C LYS A 545 23.84 -39.76 17.32
N ASP A 546 23.24 -40.52 18.24
CA ASP A 546 21.79 -40.49 18.49
C ASP A 546 21.34 -39.20 19.20
N CYS A 547 22.29 -38.46 19.81
CA CYS A 547 22.03 -37.17 20.45
C CYS A 547 21.45 -36.11 19.50
N ILE A 548 21.79 -36.20 18.20
CA ILE A 548 21.23 -35.31 17.17
C ILE A 548 19.70 -35.52 17.07
N ASN A 549 19.22 -36.76 17.22
CA ASN A 549 17.79 -37.07 17.20
C ASN A 549 17.06 -36.64 18.48
N TYR A 550 17.79 -36.30 19.55
CA TYR A 550 17.21 -35.79 20.81
C TYR A 550 17.00 -34.28 20.78
N THR A 551 17.82 -33.54 20.02
CA THR A 551 17.64 -32.09 19.84
C THR A 551 16.27 -31.76 19.21
N SER A 552 15.75 -32.61 18.33
CA SER A 552 14.40 -32.45 17.78
C SER A 552 13.31 -32.70 18.83
N SER A 553 13.53 -33.64 19.76
CA SER A 553 12.60 -33.95 20.86
C SER A 553 12.63 -32.83 21.91
N LEU A 554 13.80 -32.27 22.23
CA LEU A 554 13.95 -31.08 23.05
C LEU A 554 13.23 -29.88 22.47
N LYS A 555 13.37 -29.64 21.16
CA LYS A 555 12.67 -28.56 20.49
C LYS A 555 11.16 -28.71 20.64
N LYS A 556 10.62 -29.93 20.45
CA LYS A 556 9.20 -30.21 20.68
C LYS A 556 8.79 -29.99 22.13
N ILE A 557 9.59 -30.44 23.09
CA ILE A 557 9.32 -30.24 24.52
C ILE A 557 9.28 -28.75 24.84
N SER A 558 10.27 -27.98 24.43
CA SER A 558 10.33 -26.52 24.60
C SER A 558 9.14 -25.82 23.95
N GLU A 559 8.82 -26.15 22.69
CA GLU A 559 7.68 -25.59 21.97
C GLU A 559 6.37 -25.87 22.71
N VAL A 560 6.15 -27.12 23.13
CA VAL A 560 4.92 -27.54 23.81
C VAL A 560 4.86 -27.03 25.26
N GLN A 561 5.99 -26.94 25.97
CA GLN A 561 6.11 -26.38 27.32
C GLN A 561 5.77 -24.89 27.34
N SER A 562 6.41 -24.13 26.44
CA SER A 562 6.18 -22.70 26.30
C SER A 562 4.73 -22.42 25.93
N LEU A 563 4.17 -23.20 24.99
CA LEU A 563 2.76 -23.12 24.64
C LEU A 563 1.85 -23.46 25.83
N ALA A 564 2.11 -24.53 26.59
CA ALA A 564 1.31 -24.84 27.77
C ALA A 564 1.40 -23.73 28.83
N ASP A 565 2.60 -23.23 29.15
CA ASP A 565 2.81 -22.14 30.11
C ASP A 565 2.06 -20.88 29.68
N GLU A 566 2.24 -20.46 28.42
CA GLU A 566 1.57 -19.30 27.87
C GLU A 566 0.05 -19.43 27.89
N GLN A 567 -0.48 -20.59 27.50
CA GLN A 567 -1.92 -20.83 27.46
C GLN A 567 -2.52 -20.81 28.87
N TYR A 568 -1.87 -21.44 29.85
CA TYR A 568 -2.31 -21.36 31.24
C TYR A 568 -2.19 -19.95 31.84
N VAL A 569 -1.08 -19.22 31.61
CA VAL A 569 -0.92 -17.84 32.07
C VAL A 569 -1.99 -16.95 31.44
N ARG A 570 -2.23 -17.07 30.13
CA ARG A 570 -3.29 -16.33 29.43
C ARG A 570 -4.67 -16.67 29.98
N LEU A 571 -4.94 -17.95 30.20
CA LEU A 571 -6.20 -18.43 30.78
C LEU A 571 -6.42 -17.85 32.18
N LEU A 572 -5.39 -17.85 33.04
CA LEU A 572 -5.49 -17.38 34.42
C LEU A 572 -5.44 -15.87 34.60
N THR A 573 -4.76 -15.16 33.71
CA THR A 573 -4.75 -13.69 33.71
C THR A 573 -6.07 -13.12 33.20
N LYS A 574 -6.70 -13.77 32.21
CA LYS A 574 -8.01 -13.36 31.68
C LYS A 574 -9.17 -13.86 32.53
N PHE A 575 -9.11 -15.11 33.01
CA PHE A 575 -10.16 -15.78 33.76
C PHE A 575 -9.66 -16.15 35.13
N THR A 576 -9.37 -15.12 35.93
CA THR A 576 -8.85 -15.28 37.29
C THR A 576 -9.75 -16.18 38.14
N GLY A 577 -11.06 -16.22 37.89
CA GLY A 577 -12.04 -17.06 38.59
C GLY A 577 -12.02 -18.57 38.29
N ASN A 578 -11.37 -19.02 37.21
CA ASN A 578 -11.36 -20.45 36.85
C ASN A 578 -10.46 -21.25 37.83
N ARG A 579 -11.10 -21.95 38.78
CA ARG A 579 -10.42 -22.75 39.83
C ARG A 579 -9.70 -23.96 39.25
N GLU A 580 -10.28 -24.61 38.26
CA GLU A 580 -9.75 -25.83 37.64
C GLU A 580 -8.46 -25.53 36.86
N ALA A 581 -8.47 -24.45 36.07
CA ALA A 581 -7.29 -23.94 35.37
C ALA A 581 -6.12 -23.64 36.32
N ARG A 582 -6.39 -23.08 37.52
CA ARG A 582 -5.33 -22.74 38.51
C ARG A 582 -4.65 -23.99 39.05
N GLN A 583 -5.43 -25.00 39.41
CA GLN A 583 -4.91 -26.27 39.92
C GLN A 583 -4.07 -26.98 38.86
N MET A 584 -4.54 -26.97 37.61
CA MET A 584 -3.81 -27.56 36.49
C MET A 584 -2.50 -26.85 36.19
N TYR A 585 -2.50 -25.52 36.23
CA TYR A 585 -1.27 -24.76 36.03
C TYR A 585 -0.27 -24.93 37.17
N PHE A 586 -0.75 -25.05 38.42
CA PHE A 586 0.10 -25.37 39.56
C PHE A 586 0.85 -26.70 39.36
N LEU A 587 0.13 -27.75 38.94
CA LEU A 587 0.73 -29.06 38.66
C LEU A 587 1.74 -28.97 37.52
N PHE A 588 1.42 -28.23 36.45
CA PHE A 588 2.33 -27.99 35.33
C PHE A 588 3.62 -27.27 35.77
N LEU A 589 3.51 -26.18 36.53
CA LEU A 589 4.67 -25.41 37.02
C LEU A 589 5.56 -26.22 37.95
N LYS A 590 4.95 -27.02 38.84
CA LYS A 590 5.67 -27.81 39.83
C LYS A 590 6.36 -29.01 39.20
N ASP A 591 5.63 -29.82 38.44
CA ASP A 591 6.10 -31.14 38.01
C ASP A 591 6.68 -31.15 36.59
N VAL A 592 6.31 -30.20 35.72
CA VAL A 592 6.77 -30.15 34.32
C VAL A 592 7.82 -29.06 34.08
N LEU A 593 7.63 -27.85 34.62
CA LEU A 593 8.60 -26.76 34.49
C LEU A 593 9.64 -26.72 35.63
N ASN A 594 9.42 -27.46 36.72
CA ASN A 594 10.24 -27.45 37.92
C ASN A 594 10.55 -26.02 38.42
N LEU A 595 9.51 -25.17 38.51
CA LEU A 595 9.56 -23.79 38.99
C LEU A 595 8.80 -23.64 40.32
N PRO A 596 9.34 -24.17 41.44
CA PRO A 596 8.62 -24.21 42.72
C PRO A 596 8.22 -22.82 43.23
N GLU A 597 9.04 -21.79 42.96
CA GLU A 597 8.75 -20.39 43.33
C GLU A 597 7.53 -19.81 42.61
N LYS A 598 7.34 -20.17 41.33
CA LYS A 598 6.16 -19.73 40.56
C LYS A 598 4.94 -20.56 40.96
N ALA A 599 5.10 -21.86 41.15
CA ALA A 599 4.02 -22.76 41.54
C ALA A 599 3.39 -22.34 42.88
N ALA A 600 4.21 -21.93 43.86
CA ALA A 600 3.73 -21.47 45.18
C ALA A 600 2.71 -20.31 45.11
N LYS A 601 2.74 -19.47 44.05
CA LYS A 601 1.79 -18.37 43.87
C LYS A 601 0.38 -18.82 43.48
N TYR A 602 0.24 -20.01 42.91
CA TYR A 602 -1.02 -20.55 42.38
C TYR A 602 -1.60 -21.67 43.25
N TYR A 603 -1.00 -21.95 44.41
CA TYR A 603 -1.48 -22.95 45.35
C TYR A 603 -2.78 -22.48 46.02
N THR A 604 -3.78 -23.35 46.07
CA THR A 604 -5.19 -23.03 46.35
C THR A 604 -5.55 -22.73 47.81
N ASP A 605 -4.58 -22.66 48.73
CA ASP A 605 -4.87 -22.37 50.13
C ASP A 605 -4.62 -20.89 50.45
N ASP A 606 -5.70 -20.10 50.52
CA ASP A 606 -5.69 -18.67 50.91
C ASP A 606 -4.96 -18.43 52.26
N LYS A 607 -4.81 -19.47 53.10
CA LYS A 607 -4.03 -19.42 54.34
C LYS A 607 -2.52 -19.36 54.09
N VAL A 608 -2.00 -20.03 53.07
CA VAL A 608 -0.58 -20.04 52.72
C VAL A 608 -0.19 -18.73 52.01
N LEU A 609 -1.08 -18.17 51.19
CA LEU A 609 -0.84 -16.88 50.52
C LEU A 609 -0.74 -15.71 51.52
N LYS A 610 -1.54 -15.73 52.59
CA LYS A 610 -1.42 -14.78 53.71
C LYS A 610 -0.08 -14.93 54.43
N MET A 611 0.34 -16.16 54.75
CA MET A 611 1.63 -16.43 55.40
C MET A 611 2.85 -16.00 54.55
N VAL A 612 2.80 -16.15 53.22
CA VAL A 612 3.90 -15.74 52.32
C VAL A 612 3.97 -14.20 52.19
N ASN A 613 2.83 -13.51 52.13
CA ASN A 613 2.82 -12.04 52.10
C ASN A 613 3.23 -11.44 53.46
N ASP A 614 2.82 -12.04 54.58
CA ASP A 614 3.23 -11.64 55.93
C ASP A 614 4.75 -11.80 56.14
N SER A 615 5.41 -12.71 55.41
CA SER A 615 6.87 -12.88 55.43
C SER A 615 7.63 -11.80 54.65
N LYS A 616 7.01 -11.18 53.63
CA LYS A 616 7.61 -10.10 52.83
C LYS A 616 7.49 -8.72 53.49
N ASP A 617 6.41 -8.48 54.23
CA ASP A 617 6.24 -7.22 54.96
C ASP A 617 7.16 -7.13 56.18
N ASN A 618 7.54 -8.27 56.78
CA ASN A 618 8.57 -8.30 57.83
C ASN A 618 10.01 -8.10 57.34
N TYR A 619 10.29 -8.23 56.04
CA TYR A 619 11.64 -7.98 55.48
C TYR A 619 11.85 -6.53 54.98
N LYS A 620 10.78 -5.76 54.72
CA LYS A 620 10.87 -4.34 54.35
C LYS A 620 10.88 -3.37 55.53
N SER A 621 10.51 -3.82 56.74
CA SER A 621 10.57 -2.98 57.95
C SER A 621 11.96 -2.84 58.57
N ASN A 622 12.99 -3.56 58.10
CA ASN A 622 14.34 -3.52 58.68
C ASN A 622 15.44 -3.00 57.74
N SER A 623 15.10 -2.40 56.60
CA SER A 623 16.10 -1.88 55.64
C SER A 623 16.25 -0.35 55.61
N SER A 624 15.78 0.38 56.62
CA SER A 624 15.94 1.86 56.71
C SER A 624 16.85 2.35 57.84
N LEU A 625 17.64 1.48 58.48
CA LEU A 625 18.63 1.89 59.48
C LEU A 625 19.90 1.06 59.37
N TYR A 626 20.80 1.42 58.45
CA TYR A 626 22.25 1.25 58.63
C TYR A 626 23.01 2.23 57.73
N SER A 627 23.16 3.45 58.25
CA SER A 627 24.27 4.35 57.98
C SER A 627 24.62 4.99 59.33
N SER A 628 25.90 5.00 59.66
CA SER A 628 26.53 5.58 60.87
C SER A 628 26.72 4.66 62.09
N ASN A 629 27.93 4.08 62.11
CA ASN A 629 28.93 4.11 63.18
C ASN A 629 28.63 3.65 64.63
N ASN A 630 29.62 2.87 65.08
CA ASN A 630 30.26 2.80 66.39
C ASN A 630 29.91 1.65 67.35
N LYS A 631 30.97 0.85 67.58
CA LYS A 631 31.38 0.22 68.83
C LYS A 631 30.55 0.65 70.05
N LEU A 632 29.81 -0.28 70.65
CA LEU A 632 29.94 -0.69 72.06
C LEU A 632 28.85 -1.71 72.43
N ASN A 633 29.14 -2.52 73.45
CA ASN A 633 28.22 -3.32 74.26
C ASN A 633 27.77 -4.70 73.74
N ARG A 634 28.69 -5.63 74.00
CA ARG A 634 28.44 -6.86 74.78
C ARG A 634 27.26 -6.78 75.76
N ARG A 635 26.57 -7.94 75.82
CA ARG A 635 25.81 -8.54 76.94
C ARG A 635 24.37 -8.07 77.18
N ILE A 636 23.54 -9.11 77.41
CA ILE A 636 22.17 -9.11 77.99
C ILE A 636 21.03 -9.07 76.97
N ARG A 637 20.67 -10.24 76.43
CA ARG A 637 19.38 -10.94 76.70
C ARG A 637 19.24 -12.18 75.82
N SER A 638 20.00 -13.20 76.19
CA SER A 638 19.62 -14.60 76.00
C SER A 638 18.68 -14.98 77.15
N ALA A 639 17.36 -14.99 76.92
CA ALA A 639 16.42 -15.68 77.83
C ALA A 639 15.08 -16.06 77.18
N ASP A 640 14.47 -15.26 76.31
CA ASP A 640 13.05 -15.49 75.95
C ASP A 640 12.77 -16.03 74.53
N LEU A 641 13.79 -16.35 73.73
CA LEU A 641 13.62 -16.87 72.36
C LEU A 641 13.92 -18.37 72.20
N LEU A 642 14.00 -19.11 73.31
CA LEU A 642 14.34 -20.54 73.31
C LEU A 642 13.15 -21.49 73.27
N ARG A 643 11.91 -21.01 73.03
CA ARG A 643 10.71 -21.88 73.04
C ARG A 643 9.96 -22.05 71.71
N SER A 644 10.42 -21.50 70.58
CA SER A 644 9.80 -21.76 69.26
C SER A 644 10.77 -22.27 68.17
N ASN A 645 11.97 -22.72 68.53
CA ASN A 645 13.03 -23.02 67.56
C ASN A 645 13.07 -24.46 67.00
N ASN A 646 12.08 -25.31 67.29
CA ASN A 646 12.05 -26.66 66.73
C ASN A 646 11.19 -26.81 65.45
N GLN A 647 10.48 -25.75 65.01
CA GLN A 647 9.78 -25.74 63.71
C GLN A 647 10.43 -24.83 62.65
N LEU A 648 11.29 -23.87 63.03
CA LEU A 648 12.01 -23.01 62.07
C LEU A 648 13.29 -23.62 61.50
N THR A 649 13.89 -24.62 62.15
CA THR A 649 15.16 -25.22 61.69
C THR A 649 14.98 -26.10 60.45
N ALA A 650 13.81 -26.72 60.26
CA ALA A 650 13.47 -27.49 59.06
C ALA A 650 13.28 -26.61 57.82
N TYR A 651 12.70 -25.42 57.97
CA TYR A 651 12.52 -24.45 56.86
C TYR A 651 13.86 -23.82 56.43
N SER A 652 14.79 -23.57 57.36
CA SER A 652 16.09 -22.97 57.02
C SER A 652 16.97 -23.84 56.11
N LYS A 653 16.76 -25.17 56.10
CA LYS A 653 17.51 -26.11 55.27
C LYS A 653 16.97 -26.12 53.83
N TYR A 654 15.65 -26.12 53.67
CA TYR A 654 14.99 -26.08 52.36
C TYR A 654 15.30 -24.78 51.60
N ASP A 655 15.25 -23.63 52.28
CA ASP A 655 15.55 -22.33 51.65
C ASP A 655 17.02 -22.19 51.22
N ARG A 656 17.98 -22.66 52.05
CA ARG A 656 19.41 -22.66 51.68
C ARG A 656 19.68 -23.56 50.48
N GLU A 657 18.96 -24.67 50.39
CA GLU A 657 19.08 -25.58 49.26
C GLU A 657 18.53 -24.92 47.99
N LEU A 658 17.32 -24.36 48.00
CA LEU A 658 16.73 -23.66 46.86
C LEU A 658 17.62 -22.52 46.35
N ILE A 659 18.20 -21.70 47.25
CA ILE A 659 19.12 -20.60 46.89
C ILE A 659 20.35 -21.10 46.12
N LYS A 660 20.92 -22.25 46.50
CA LYS A 660 22.05 -22.85 45.77
C LYS A 660 21.64 -23.29 44.37
N GLU A 661 20.44 -23.83 44.19
CA GLU A 661 19.94 -24.21 42.85
C GLU A 661 19.84 -23.01 41.92
N LEU A 662 19.26 -21.92 42.43
CA LEU A 662 19.09 -20.68 41.67
C LEU A 662 20.45 -20.09 41.27
N SER A 663 21.44 -20.21 42.15
CA SER A 663 22.81 -19.78 41.86
C SER A 663 23.43 -20.61 40.73
N TYR A 664 23.29 -21.94 40.77
CA TYR A 664 23.78 -22.82 39.72
C TYR A 664 23.06 -22.60 38.39
N ARG A 665 21.74 -22.42 38.41
CA ARG A 665 20.94 -22.10 37.22
C ARG A 665 21.36 -20.77 36.58
N LYS A 666 21.60 -19.74 37.38
CA LYS A 666 22.13 -18.45 36.90
C LYS A 666 23.52 -18.60 36.29
N ASN A 667 24.38 -19.45 36.87
CA ASN A 667 25.70 -19.73 36.32
C ASN A 667 25.59 -20.41 34.94
N MET A 668 24.74 -21.45 34.81
CA MET A 668 24.47 -22.09 33.52
C MET A 668 23.89 -21.13 32.47
N GLN A 669 22.94 -20.28 32.86
CA GLN A 669 22.42 -19.25 31.95
C GLN A 669 23.54 -18.32 31.46
N LYS A 670 24.43 -17.89 32.35
CA LYS A 670 25.57 -17.03 31.98
C LYS A 670 26.54 -17.74 31.02
N VAL A 671 26.76 -19.05 31.18
CA VAL A 671 27.65 -19.83 30.31
C VAL A 671 27.01 -20.09 28.95
N PHE A 672 25.75 -20.50 28.89
CA PHE A 672 25.12 -20.95 27.63
C PHE A 672 24.41 -19.83 26.85
N ILE A 673 23.84 -18.82 27.50
CA ILE A 673 23.02 -17.78 26.84
C ILE A 673 23.85 -16.56 26.46
N LYS A 674 24.82 -16.15 27.28
CA LYS A 674 25.67 -14.97 27.01
C LYS A 674 26.41 -15.04 25.67
N PRO A 675 26.91 -16.21 25.21
CA PRO A 675 27.48 -16.33 23.86
C PRO A 675 26.46 -16.02 22.76
N ILE A 676 25.22 -16.50 22.89
CA ILE A 676 24.13 -16.26 21.94
C ILE A 676 23.83 -14.76 21.85
N GLU A 677 23.70 -14.08 22.99
CA GLU A 677 23.47 -12.62 23.04
C GLU A 677 24.59 -11.83 22.35
N LYS A 678 25.85 -12.26 22.49
CA LYS A 678 26.98 -11.62 21.80
C LYS A 678 26.85 -11.70 20.28
N TYR A 679 26.41 -12.82 19.72
CA TYR A 679 26.16 -12.96 18.28
C TYR A 679 24.94 -12.16 17.81
N VAL A 680 23.88 -12.07 18.61
CA VAL A 680 22.70 -11.24 18.28
C VAL A 680 23.10 -9.77 18.17
N ILE A 681 23.85 -9.26 19.15
CA ILE A 681 24.36 -7.88 19.14
C ILE A 681 25.26 -7.63 17.91
N PHE A 682 26.13 -8.59 17.58
CA PHE A 682 26.96 -8.50 16.36
C PHE A 682 26.12 -8.41 15.08
N PHE A 683 25.05 -9.21 14.98
CA PHE A 683 24.15 -9.20 13.83
C PHE A 683 23.36 -7.89 13.73
N GLU A 684 22.90 -7.35 14.86
CA GLU A 684 22.26 -6.03 14.92
C GLU A 684 23.18 -4.92 14.42
N MET A 685 24.46 -4.92 14.85
CA MET A 685 25.43 -3.94 14.38
C MET A 685 25.62 -3.99 12.85
N ILE A 686 25.67 -5.18 12.24
CA ILE A 686 25.80 -5.29 10.77
C ILE A 686 24.56 -4.76 10.05
N ILE A 687 23.35 -5.04 10.57
CA ILE A 687 22.11 -4.52 9.98
C ILE A 687 22.08 -2.98 10.07
N TYR A 688 22.42 -2.40 11.22
CA TYR A 688 22.49 -0.94 11.36
C TYR A 688 23.55 -0.32 10.44
N LEU A 689 24.71 -0.96 10.32
CA LEU A 689 25.75 -0.52 9.39
C LEU A 689 25.25 -0.53 7.93
N ASN A 690 24.52 -1.57 7.52
CA ASN A 690 23.88 -1.65 6.21
C ASN A 690 22.87 -0.51 5.97
N PHE A 691 22.03 -0.20 6.97
CA PHE A 691 21.09 0.93 6.86
C PHE A 691 21.81 2.27 6.68
N ILE A 692 22.91 2.48 7.41
CA ILE A 692 23.73 3.69 7.28
C ILE A 692 24.33 3.78 5.87
N ILE A 693 24.89 2.68 5.35
CA ILE A 693 25.48 2.64 4.00
C ILE A 693 24.42 2.89 2.92
N LEU A 694 23.23 2.29 3.05
CA LEU A 694 22.11 2.54 2.14
C LEU A 694 21.67 4.00 2.17
N ALA A 695 21.51 4.59 3.36
CA ALA A 695 21.14 5.99 3.49
C ALA A 695 22.19 6.93 2.87
N ILE A 696 23.49 6.68 3.13
CA ILE A 696 24.59 7.44 2.53
C ILE A 696 24.60 7.28 1.00
N GLY A 697 24.41 6.06 0.50
CA GLY A 697 24.33 5.77 -0.93
C GLY A 697 23.18 6.51 -1.61
N SER A 698 21.99 6.53 -0.99
CA SER A 698 20.83 7.27 -1.51
C SER A 698 21.03 8.78 -1.48
N VAL A 699 21.60 9.34 -0.41
CA VAL A 699 21.93 10.77 -0.34
C VAL A 699 22.93 11.15 -1.44
N PHE A 700 23.96 10.33 -1.63
CA PHE A 700 24.93 10.55 -2.70
C PHE A 700 24.27 10.51 -4.08
N ASN A 701 23.36 9.56 -4.31
CA ASN A 701 22.60 9.46 -5.56
C ASN A 701 21.79 10.73 -5.84
N ILE A 702 21.04 11.21 -4.84
CA ILE A 702 20.24 12.45 -4.94
C ILE A 702 21.13 13.66 -5.23
N VAL A 703 22.26 13.80 -4.51
CA VAL A 703 23.20 14.90 -4.73
C VAL A 703 23.81 14.84 -6.14
N THR A 704 24.02 13.65 -6.68
CA THR A 704 24.59 13.49 -8.02
C THR A 704 23.59 13.89 -9.10
N PHE A 705 22.32 13.49 -8.98
CA PHE A 705 21.26 13.96 -9.88
C PHE A 705 21.12 15.48 -9.89
N TYR A 706 21.13 16.11 -8.71
CA TYR A 706 21.10 17.56 -8.61
C TYR A 706 22.29 18.22 -9.32
N LYS A 707 23.51 17.66 -9.14
CA LYS A 707 24.71 18.14 -9.82
C LYS A 707 24.73 17.89 -11.33
N ILE A 708 24.05 16.85 -11.81
CA ILE A 708 23.89 16.59 -13.25
C ILE A 708 22.92 17.63 -13.83
N SER A 709 21.78 17.86 -13.16
CA SER A 709 20.78 18.87 -13.56
C SER A 709 21.39 20.27 -13.68
N ASP A 710 22.17 20.70 -12.67
CA ASP A 710 22.91 21.98 -12.67
C ASP A 710 23.94 22.06 -13.81
N LYS A 711 24.62 20.95 -14.13
CA LYS A 711 25.61 20.89 -15.21
C LYS A 711 25.01 20.89 -16.60
N LEU A 712 23.73 20.53 -16.75
CA LEU A 712 23.06 20.60 -18.06
C LEU A 712 22.90 22.04 -18.55
N ASP A 713 22.82 23.03 -17.66
CA ASP A 713 22.77 24.46 -18.04
C ASP A 713 24.13 24.96 -18.57
N GLU A 714 25.23 24.56 -17.91
CA GLU A 714 26.58 24.82 -18.41
C GLU A 714 26.80 24.13 -19.76
N PHE A 715 26.26 22.92 -19.92
CA PHE A 715 26.31 22.19 -21.16
C PHE A 715 25.54 22.92 -22.27
N GLU A 716 24.31 23.40 -22.01
CA GLU A 716 23.53 24.20 -22.97
C GLU A 716 24.34 25.40 -23.48
N THR A 717 24.98 26.13 -22.57
CA THR A 717 25.83 27.28 -22.91
C THR A 717 27.02 26.88 -23.78
N SER A 718 27.66 25.74 -23.47
CA SER A 718 28.79 25.21 -24.24
C SER A 718 28.44 24.86 -25.69
N LEU A 719 27.21 24.39 -25.93
CA LEU A 719 26.72 24.01 -27.26
C LEU A 719 26.56 25.23 -28.17
N LYS A 720 26.31 26.41 -27.60
CA LYS A 720 26.16 27.69 -28.33
C LYS A 720 27.51 28.29 -28.75
N ALA A 721 28.62 27.90 -28.11
CA ALA A 721 29.93 28.52 -28.30
C ALA A 721 30.39 28.59 -29.77
N SER A 722 30.38 27.44 -30.47
CA SER A 722 30.78 27.38 -31.88
C SER A 722 29.86 28.21 -32.77
N TYR A 723 28.57 28.23 -32.48
CA TYR A 723 27.59 29.01 -33.23
C TYR A 723 27.83 30.52 -33.09
N LEU A 724 28.05 31.02 -31.86
CA LEU A 724 28.26 32.44 -31.60
C LEU A 724 29.49 32.97 -32.35
N VAL A 725 30.60 32.25 -32.26
CA VAL A 725 31.86 32.65 -32.91
C VAL A 725 31.74 32.58 -34.43
N THR A 726 31.16 31.52 -34.97
CA THR A 726 30.97 31.40 -36.43
C THR A 726 29.98 32.45 -36.96
N SER A 727 28.97 32.81 -36.18
CA SER A 727 28.06 33.91 -36.53
C SER A 727 28.79 35.26 -36.57
N LEU A 728 29.68 35.53 -35.62
CA LEU A 728 30.54 36.72 -35.67
C LEU A 728 31.46 36.71 -36.91
N CYS A 729 32.06 35.56 -37.25
CA CYS A 729 32.88 35.44 -38.46
C CYS A 729 32.11 35.80 -39.73
N GLU A 730 30.86 35.35 -39.86
CA GLU A 730 29.99 35.73 -40.98
C GLU A 730 29.77 37.24 -41.02
N LYS A 731 29.35 37.85 -39.90
CA LYS A 731 29.06 39.29 -39.85
C LYS A 731 30.30 40.12 -40.16
N TYR A 732 31.44 39.78 -39.57
CA TYR A 732 32.70 40.46 -39.86
C TYR A 732 33.19 40.26 -41.29
N ARG A 733 32.91 39.10 -41.89
CA ARG A 733 33.19 38.89 -43.31
C ARG A 733 32.35 39.81 -44.20
N ILE A 734 31.04 39.90 -43.96
CA ILE A 734 30.17 40.81 -44.71
C ILE A 734 30.59 42.27 -44.50
N MET A 735 30.94 42.66 -43.26
CA MET A 735 31.46 43.98 -42.95
C MET A 735 32.74 44.29 -43.73
N GLN A 736 33.70 43.35 -43.77
CA GLN A 736 34.94 43.54 -44.51
C GLN A 736 34.68 43.71 -46.02
N LEU A 737 33.75 42.93 -46.60
CA LEU A 737 33.35 43.07 -47.99
C LEU A 737 32.70 44.44 -48.24
N GLY A 738 31.74 44.84 -47.38
CA GLY A 738 31.10 46.16 -47.45
C GLY A 738 32.10 47.30 -47.35
N ALA A 739 33.10 47.18 -46.46
CA ALA A 739 34.18 48.15 -46.33
C ALA A 739 35.06 48.23 -47.58
N ALA A 740 35.43 47.09 -48.17
CA ALA A 740 36.17 47.05 -49.43
C ALA A 740 35.41 47.72 -50.58
N CYS A 741 34.08 47.64 -50.55
CA CYS A 741 33.19 48.27 -51.52
C CYS A 741 32.80 49.73 -51.15
N GLN A 742 33.38 50.30 -50.08
CA GLN A 742 33.05 51.64 -49.54
C GLN A 742 31.59 51.83 -49.09
N ARG A 743 30.89 50.72 -48.75
CA ARG A 743 29.49 50.69 -48.29
C ARG A 743 29.40 50.74 -46.76
N LYS A 744 29.38 51.97 -46.22
CA LYS A 744 29.27 52.22 -44.77
C LYS A 744 27.92 51.81 -44.18
N ASP A 745 26.86 51.81 -44.98
CA ASP A 745 25.51 51.40 -44.59
C ASP A 745 25.47 49.94 -44.13
N ILE A 746 26.01 49.02 -44.95
CA ILE A 746 26.07 47.58 -44.62
C ILE A 746 26.92 47.33 -43.38
N TRP A 747 28.03 48.08 -43.25
CA TRP A 747 28.89 48.00 -42.07
C TRP A 747 28.13 48.32 -40.78
N LEU A 748 27.37 49.43 -40.78
CA LEU A 748 26.61 49.85 -39.59
C LEU A 748 25.49 48.87 -39.24
N GLU A 749 24.78 48.34 -40.24
CA GLU A 749 23.76 47.31 -40.05
C GLU A 749 24.34 46.07 -39.36
N LYS A 750 25.44 45.53 -39.89
CA LYS A 750 26.06 44.32 -39.34
C LYS A 750 26.74 44.55 -37.99
N ILE A 751 27.21 45.76 -37.68
CA ILE A 751 27.64 46.10 -36.32
C ILE A 751 26.49 45.94 -35.33
N GLU A 752 25.29 46.45 -35.62
CA GLU A 752 24.14 46.31 -34.72
C GLU A 752 23.78 44.84 -34.49
N GLU A 753 23.83 44.02 -35.54
CA GLU A 753 23.62 42.56 -35.43
C GLU A 753 24.67 41.84 -34.58
N THR A 754 25.91 42.36 -34.50
CA THR A 754 26.97 41.72 -33.69
C THR A 754 26.84 41.99 -32.19
N LYS A 755 26.22 43.10 -31.77
CA LYS A 755 26.09 43.47 -30.35
C LYS A 755 25.49 42.38 -29.46
N PRO A 756 24.33 41.77 -29.77
CA PRO A 756 23.77 40.73 -28.92
C PRO A 756 24.66 39.48 -28.85
N LEU A 757 25.40 39.16 -29.93
CA LEU A 757 26.34 38.03 -29.93
C LEU A 757 27.54 38.30 -29.02
N ILE A 758 28.06 39.53 -29.01
CA ILE A 758 29.15 39.94 -28.13
C ILE A 758 28.68 39.90 -26.66
N GLU A 759 27.48 40.41 -26.39
CA GLU A 759 26.90 40.40 -25.04
C GLU A 759 26.71 38.97 -24.50
N ASP A 760 26.26 38.02 -25.34
CA ASP A 760 26.13 36.62 -24.95
C ASP A 760 27.50 35.94 -24.71
N ILE A 761 28.52 36.30 -25.51
CA ILE A 761 29.89 35.84 -25.30
C ILE A 761 30.44 36.37 -23.96
N ASP A 762 30.29 37.66 -23.68
CA ASP A 762 30.81 38.29 -22.46
C ASP A 762 30.10 37.76 -21.21
N ASN A 763 28.76 37.73 -21.21
CA ASN A 763 27.96 37.38 -20.04
C ASN A 763 27.96 35.88 -19.73
N ASN A 764 27.92 35.00 -20.75
CA ASN A 764 27.68 33.56 -20.54
C ASN A 764 28.90 32.71 -20.94
N LEU A 765 29.48 32.95 -22.12
CA LEU A 765 30.53 32.08 -22.65
C LEU A 765 31.89 32.28 -21.96
N LEU A 766 32.30 33.53 -21.67
CA LEU A 766 33.60 33.80 -21.06
C LEU A 766 33.73 33.19 -19.65
N GLU A 767 32.66 33.24 -18.85
CA GLU A 767 32.65 32.61 -17.53
C GLU A 767 32.86 31.09 -17.65
N LEU A 768 32.14 30.45 -18.57
CA LEU A 768 32.29 29.03 -18.86
C LEU A 768 33.72 28.69 -19.34
N LEU A 769 34.24 29.42 -20.32
CA LEU A 769 35.59 29.19 -20.84
C LEU A 769 36.66 29.38 -19.76
N ASN A 770 36.49 30.36 -18.86
CA ASN A 770 37.39 30.59 -17.73
C ASN A 770 37.43 29.36 -16.81
N LYS A 771 36.27 28.78 -16.51
CA LYS A 771 36.13 27.57 -15.68
C LYS A 771 36.88 26.37 -16.25
N TYR A 772 36.87 26.19 -17.57
CA TYR A 772 37.54 25.07 -18.24
C TYR A 772 38.97 25.36 -18.70
N SER A 773 39.43 26.62 -18.61
CA SER A 773 40.75 27.05 -19.06
C SER A 773 41.93 26.28 -18.42
N THR A 774 41.75 25.77 -17.19
CA THR A 774 42.77 25.02 -16.47
C THR A 774 42.93 23.59 -16.95
N LEU A 775 41.90 23.03 -17.61
CA LEU A 775 41.89 21.66 -18.13
C LEU A 775 42.43 21.59 -19.57
N ASP A 776 42.70 22.74 -20.19
CA ASP A 776 43.22 22.85 -21.54
C ASP A 776 44.76 23.03 -21.50
N PRO A 777 45.55 21.95 -21.67
CA PRO A 777 47.00 22.08 -21.84
C PRO A 777 47.21 22.77 -23.20
N SER A 778 47.62 24.03 -23.16
CA SER A 778 47.87 24.91 -24.32
C SER A 778 48.26 24.16 -25.59
N GLY A 779 47.46 24.34 -26.65
CA GLY A 779 47.68 23.73 -27.96
C GLY A 779 46.66 24.16 -29.02
N ASN A 780 45.85 25.19 -28.75
CA ASN A 780 44.93 25.72 -29.73
C ASN A 780 45.67 26.77 -30.57
N GLU A 781 46.04 26.40 -31.79
CA GLU A 781 46.71 27.30 -32.72
C GLU A 781 45.73 28.37 -33.22
N ILE A 782 46.04 29.63 -32.94
CA ILE A 782 45.38 30.80 -33.53
C ILE A 782 46.36 31.49 -34.46
N THR A 783 45.87 31.84 -35.64
CA THR A 783 46.60 32.61 -36.64
C THR A 783 46.40 34.10 -36.38
N LEU A 784 47.49 34.86 -36.24
CA LEU A 784 47.46 36.32 -36.18
C LEU A 784 48.32 36.91 -37.30
N LEU A 785 47.73 37.80 -38.09
CA LEU A 785 48.41 38.58 -39.11
C LEU A 785 48.48 40.04 -38.66
N TYR A 786 49.68 40.50 -38.31
CA TYR A 786 49.92 41.91 -38.00
C TYR A 786 50.07 42.71 -39.29
N SER A 787 49.52 43.92 -39.35
CA SER A 787 49.53 44.80 -40.54
C SER A 787 50.92 45.01 -41.18
N ASN A 788 52.01 44.84 -40.42
CA ASN A 788 53.38 45.04 -40.86
C ASN A 788 54.12 43.74 -41.23
N GLN A 789 53.46 42.57 -41.17
CA GLN A 789 54.06 41.26 -41.41
C GLN A 789 53.45 40.57 -42.63
N ASN A 790 54.30 40.11 -43.56
CA ASN A 790 53.86 39.37 -44.76
C ASN A 790 53.58 37.88 -44.50
N ARG A 791 53.74 37.40 -43.26
CA ARG A 791 53.49 35.99 -42.91
C ARG A 791 52.63 35.90 -41.65
N PRO A 792 51.57 35.06 -41.66
CA PRO A 792 50.79 34.79 -40.46
C PRO A 792 51.68 34.16 -39.39
N SER A 793 51.58 34.66 -38.17
CA SER A 793 52.20 34.05 -36.99
C SER A 793 51.17 33.18 -36.30
N LYS A 794 51.55 31.94 -35.97
CA LYS A 794 50.71 31.03 -35.19
C LYS A 794 51.07 31.16 -33.71
N TYR A 795 50.05 31.31 -32.88
CA TYR A 795 50.19 31.41 -31.43
C TYR A 795 49.33 30.34 -30.78
N GLU A 796 49.83 29.72 -29.71
CA GLU A 796 49.06 28.79 -28.90
C GLU A 796 48.38 29.56 -27.77
N TYR A 797 47.04 29.48 -27.72
CA TYR A 797 46.24 30.03 -26.64
C TYR A 797 45.44 28.93 -25.96
N ASN A 798 45.06 29.14 -24.70
CA ASN A 798 44.05 28.30 -24.06
C ASN A 798 42.63 28.77 -24.44
N LEU A 799 41.62 27.93 -24.19
CA LEU A 799 40.21 28.23 -24.51
C LEU A 799 39.73 29.61 -24.06
N TYR A 800 40.03 29.99 -22.81
CA TYR A 800 39.62 31.30 -22.27
C TYR A 800 40.32 32.46 -22.96
N GLN A 801 41.62 32.35 -23.24
CA GLN A 801 42.36 33.36 -23.99
C GLN A 801 41.79 33.53 -25.40
N VAL A 802 41.40 32.44 -26.07
CA VAL A 802 40.75 32.53 -27.38
C VAL A 802 39.40 33.24 -27.26
N GLY A 803 38.54 32.85 -26.30
CA GLY A 803 37.26 33.52 -26.07
C GLY A 803 37.42 35.01 -25.73
N TYR A 804 38.37 35.34 -24.85
CA TYR A 804 38.69 36.72 -24.48
C TYR A 804 39.24 37.51 -25.68
N MET A 805 40.04 36.89 -26.55
CA MET A 805 40.48 37.54 -27.78
C MET A 805 39.32 37.75 -28.75
N VAL A 806 38.39 36.81 -28.88
CA VAL A 806 37.17 36.98 -29.68
C VAL A 806 36.38 38.18 -29.16
N ASP A 807 36.08 38.23 -27.86
CA ASP A 807 35.38 39.37 -27.25
C ASP A 807 36.11 40.71 -27.49
N ARG A 808 37.42 40.76 -27.20
CA ARG A 808 38.21 42.00 -27.33
C ARG A 808 38.35 42.47 -28.77
N MET A 809 38.53 41.56 -29.73
CA MET A 809 38.60 41.91 -31.15
C MET A 809 37.24 42.36 -31.66
N SER A 810 36.16 41.70 -31.25
CA SER A 810 34.80 42.10 -31.58
C SER A 810 34.45 43.50 -31.04
N THR A 811 34.78 43.75 -29.77
CA THR A 811 34.59 45.05 -29.11
C THR A 811 35.46 46.14 -29.76
N PHE A 812 36.67 45.80 -30.22
CA PHE A 812 37.51 46.73 -30.95
C PHE A 812 36.89 47.08 -32.31
N ILE A 813 36.42 46.10 -33.07
CA ILE A 813 35.77 46.33 -34.37
C ILE A 813 34.51 47.20 -34.21
N SER A 814 33.69 46.93 -33.20
CA SER A 814 32.43 47.65 -32.99
C SER A 814 32.62 49.09 -32.52
N SER A 815 33.74 49.40 -31.84
CA SER A 815 34.05 50.74 -31.33
C SER A 815 34.97 51.57 -32.22
N THR A 816 35.68 50.95 -33.16
CA THR A 816 36.63 51.64 -34.03
C THR A 816 35.93 52.31 -35.21
N GLU A 817 36.19 53.60 -35.41
CA GLU A 817 35.79 54.31 -36.63
C GLU A 817 36.81 54.03 -37.75
N TYR A 818 36.36 53.32 -38.79
CA TYR A 818 37.19 53.01 -39.96
C TYR A 818 37.04 54.05 -41.09
N ASP A 819 38.16 54.35 -41.76
CA ASP A 819 38.21 55.22 -42.95
C ASP A 819 37.96 54.41 -44.23
N PHE A 820 36.72 54.42 -44.71
CA PHE A 820 36.28 53.72 -45.92
C PHE A 820 36.95 54.22 -47.21
N SER A 821 37.62 55.38 -47.19
CA SER A 821 38.35 55.87 -48.37
C SER A 821 39.64 55.09 -48.64
N LYS A 822 40.10 54.27 -47.68
CA LYS A 822 41.30 53.43 -47.79
C LYS A 822 40.97 51.97 -47.45
N PRO A 823 40.24 51.26 -48.33
CA PRO A 823 39.79 49.90 -48.09
C PRO A 823 40.93 48.91 -47.80
N GLU A 824 42.12 49.15 -48.37
CA GLU A 824 43.33 48.37 -48.11
C GLU A 824 43.67 48.27 -46.62
N ASN A 825 43.51 49.37 -45.87
CA ASN A 825 43.80 49.38 -44.43
C ASN A 825 42.83 48.50 -43.64
N ILE A 826 41.57 48.40 -44.10
CA ILE A 826 40.53 47.60 -43.45
C ILE A 826 40.67 46.12 -43.82
N LEU A 827 41.02 45.83 -45.07
CA LEU A 827 41.24 44.46 -45.56
C LEU A 827 42.37 43.75 -44.82
N PHE A 828 43.43 44.48 -44.47
CA PHE A 828 44.58 43.97 -43.73
C PHE A 828 44.56 44.34 -42.23
N ASP A 829 43.43 44.85 -41.73
CA ASP A 829 43.28 45.16 -40.31
C ASP A 829 43.36 43.87 -39.48
N THR A 830 44.17 43.89 -38.42
CA THR A 830 44.48 42.70 -37.62
C THR A 830 43.24 42.07 -36.97
N PRO A 831 42.34 42.84 -36.30
CA PRO A 831 41.06 42.33 -35.80
C PRO A 831 40.20 41.64 -36.86
N MET A 832 40.07 42.23 -38.05
CA MET A 832 39.29 41.62 -39.14
C MET A 832 39.94 40.33 -39.67
N ARG A 833 41.24 40.36 -39.92
CA ARG A 833 42.00 39.17 -40.35
C ARG A 833 41.97 38.06 -39.31
N PHE A 834 41.96 38.40 -38.01
CA PHE A 834 41.83 37.41 -36.95
C PHE A 834 40.57 36.55 -37.10
N PHE A 835 39.41 37.11 -37.44
CA PHE A 835 38.21 36.30 -37.64
C PHE A 835 38.29 35.41 -38.88
N LEU A 836 38.76 35.97 -39.99
CA LEU A 836 38.81 35.29 -41.29
C LEU A 836 39.83 34.17 -41.35
N ASP A 837 41.02 34.42 -40.80
CA ASP A 837 42.13 33.47 -40.83
C ASP A 837 41.88 32.27 -39.90
N ASN A 838 41.02 32.43 -38.88
CA ASN A 838 40.72 31.39 -37.90
C ASN A 838 39.37 30.69 -38.12
N GLU A 839 38.45 31.25 -38.91
CA GLU A 839 37.15 30.65 -39.25
C GLU A 839 37.30 29.26 -39.90
N LYS A 840 38.24 29.15 -40.85
CA LYS A 840 38.40 27.95 -41.69
C LYS A 840 38.55 26.64 -40.93
N VAL A 841 39.30 26.65 -39.83
CA VAL A 841 39.72 25.44 -39.13
C VAL A 841 39.79 25.66 -37.62
N ASN A 842 40.33 26.81 -37.19
CA ASN A 842 40.75 26.99 -35.80
C ASN A 842 39.54 27.18 -34.88
N PHE A 843 38.70 28.20 -35.05
CA PHE A 843 37.60 28.47 -34.11
C PHE A 843 36.62 27.31 -33.99
N ASN A 844 36.26 26.72 -35.12
CA ASN A 844 35.37 25.57 -35.19
C ASN A 844 35.90 24.37 -34.40
N SER A 845 37.21 24.09 -34.49
CA SER A 845 37.85 23.02 -33.72
C SER A 845 37.97 23.39 -32.23
N ILE A 846 38.27 24.64 -31.93
CA ILE A 846 38.54 25.13 -30.57
C ILE A 846 37.25 25.21 -29.75
N MET A 847 36.19 25.80 -30.31
CA MET A 847 34.92 25.94 -29.59
C MET A 847 34.23 24.59 -29.38
N LYS A 848 34.32 23.67 -30.36
CA LYS A 848 33.87 22.29 -30.19
C LYS A 848 34.62 21.55 -29.07
N LYS A 849 35.91 21.81 -28.90
CA LYS A 849 36.70 21.24 -27.79
C LYS A 849 36.11 21.63 -26.43
N THR A 850 35.49 22.81 -26.32
CA THR A 850 34.80 23.25 -25.09
C THR A 850 33.60 22.35 -24.80
N SER A 851 32.71 22.13 -25.76
CA SER A 851 31.55 21.25 -25.56
C SER A 851 31.97 19.80 -25.33
N ASP A 852 33.03 19.33 -25.99
CA ASP A 852 33.64 18.02 -25.74
C ASP A 852 34.14 17.90 -24.28
N MET A 853 34.80 18.92 -23.74
CA MET A 853 35.27 18.93 -22.34
C MET A 853 34.11 18.91 -21.32
N VAL A 854 33.05 19.69 -21.57
CA VAL A 854 31.86 19.69 -20.68
C VAL A 854 31.15 18.34 -20.76
N LEU A 855 31.01 17.77 -21.97
CA LEU A 855 30.45 16.44 -22.21
C LEU A 855 31.25 15.36 -21.46
N GLU A 856 32.58 15.40 -21.52
CA GLU A 856 33.44 14.48 -20.79
C GLU A 856 33.28 14.61 -19.28
N GLU A 857 33.18 15.83 -18.73
CA GLU A 857 32.90 16.03 -17.30
C GLU A 857 31.54 15.46 -16.91
N LEU A 858 30.50 15.71 -17.72
CA LEU A 858 29.14 15.27 -17.44
C LEU A 858 29.04 13.74 -17.52
N ASN A 859 29.61 13.12 -18.56
CA ASN A 859 29.75 11.67 -18.66
C ASN A 859 30.59 11.09 -17.51
N SER A 860 31.63 11.78 -17.05
CA SER A 860 32.43 11.36 -15.89
C SER A 860 31.60 11.37 -14.60
N LYS A 861 30.72 12.37 -14.41
CA LYS A 861 29.80 12.41 -13.26
C LYS A 861 28.74 11.31 -13.32
N ILE A 862 28.14 11.08 -14.49
CA ILE A 862 27.22 9.95 -14.71
C ILE A 862 27.95 8.65 -14.40
N ASN A 863 29.14 8.41 -14.99
CA ASN A 863 29.93 7.20 -14.73
C ASN A 863 30.33 7.06 -13.24
N SER A 864 30.66 8.16 -12.56
CA SER A 864 30.95 8.16 -11.12
C SER A 864 29.73 7.73 -10.31
N GLN A 865 28.52 8.18 -10.69
CA GLN A 865 27.27 7.73 -10.10
C GLN A 865 27.12 6.22 -10.24
N ILE A 866 27.36 5.67 -11.44
CA ILE A 866 27.32 4.23 -11.72
C ILE A 866 28.27 3.46 -10.80
N TYR A 867 29.53 3.89 -10.72
CA TYR A 867 30.52 3.20 -9.91
C TYR A 867 30.17 3.22 -8.43
N ILE A 868 29.59 4.31 -7.95
CA ILE A 868 29.14 4.42 -6.56
C ILE A 868 27.87 3.59 -6.33
N LEU A 869 26.98 3.50 -7.31
CA LEU A 869 25.81 2.64 -7.29
C LEU A 869 26.20 1.15 -7.21
N ILE A 870 27.08 0.72 -8.11
CA ILE A 870 27.61 -0.64 -8.14
C ILE A 870 28.43 -0.91 -6.86
N GLY A 871 29.21 0.06 -6.39
CA GLY A 871 30.01 -0.07 -5.18
C GLY A 871 29.15 -0.23 -3.93
N THR A 872 28.13 0.60 -3.75
CA THR A 872 27.21 0.54 -2.59
C THR A 872 26.35 -0.72 -2.62
N THR A 873 25.84 -1.13 -3.79
CA THR A 873 25.12 -2.41 -3.94
C THR A 873 26.03 -3.62 -3.69
N ALA A 874 27.27 -3.61 -4.17
CA ALA A 874 28.25 -4.66 -3.88
C ALA A 874 28.64 -4.72 -2.40
N ILE A 875 28.89 -3.57 -1.75
CA ILE A 875 29.24 -3.52 -0.33
C ILE A 875 28.09 -4.04 0.54
N THR A 876 26.86 -3.58 0.28
CA THR A 876 25.68 -4.03 1.04
C THR A 876 25.44 -5.53 0.85
N THR A 877 25.54 -6.06 -0.38
CA THR A 877 25.43 -7.50 -0.62
C THR A 877 26.53 -8.31 0.08
N ILE A 878 27.78 -7.83 0.07
CA ILE A 878 28.89 -8.46 0.82
C ILE A 878 28.61 -8.44 2.32
N LEU A 879 28.15 -7.32 2.89
CA LEU A 879 27.81 -7.23 4.31
C LEU A 879 26.67 -8.18 4.68
N TYR A 880 25.70 -8.39 3.80
CA TYR A 880 24.66 -9.41 3.99
C TYR A 880 25.25 -10.82 3.97
N ILE A 881 26.13 -11.15 3.03
CA ILE A 881 26.82 -12.45 2.98
C ILE A 881 27.63 -12.67 4.26
N ILE A 882 28.37 -11.67 4.71
CA ILE A 882 29.16 -11.72 5.96
C ILE A 882 28.24 -11.93 7.17
N SER A 883 27.13 -11.19 7.27
CA SER A 883 26.16 -11.34 8.37
C SER A 883 25.59 -12.76 8.43
N THR A 884 25.41 -13.39 7.27
CA THR A 884 24.87 -14.73 7.14
C THR A 884 25.91 -15.78 7.50
N PHE A 885 27.11 -15.67 6.94
CA PHE A 885 28.15 -16.68 7.09
C PHE A 885 28.87 -16.61 8.44
N PHE A 886 29.08 -15.41 8.98
CA PHE A 886 29.79 -15.19 10.25
C PHE A 886 28.86 -14.91 11.44
N GLY A 887 27.65 -14.43 11.19
CA GLY A 887 26.65 -14.21 12.25
C GLY A 887 25.76 -15.42 12.47
N LEU A 888 24.88 -15.71 11.52
CA LEU A 888 23.81 -16.69 11.68
C LEU A 888 24.34 -18.14 11.77
N ASN A 889 25.21 -18.55 10.84
CA ASN A 889 25.67 -19.94 10.77
C ASN A 889 26.49 -20.39 11.99
N PRO A 890 27.48 -19.61 12.48
CA PRO A 890 28.26 -20.00 13.65
C PRO A 890 27.40 -20.03 14.91
N LEU A 891 26.43 -19.12 15.02
CA LEU A 891 25.47 -19.11 16.11
C LEU A 891 24.63 -20.39 16.15
N LEU A 892 24.07 -20.81 15.01
CA LEU A 892 23.32 -22.05 14.91
C LEU A 892 24.19 -23.27 15.24
N LYS A 893 25.44 -23.29 14.75
CA LYS A 893 26.40 -24.36 15.06
C LYS A 893 26.73 -24.41 16.55
N LEU A 894 26.97 -23.25 17.18
CA LEU A 894 27.24 -23.13 18.62
C LEU A 894 26.07 -23.65 19.45
N ILE A 895 24.84 -23.24 19.13
CA ILE A 895 23.63 -23.70 19.82
C ILE A 895 23.51 -25.22 19.71
N SER A 896 23.69 -25.77 18.51
CA SER A 896 23.60 -27.23 18.31
C SER A 896 24.69 -27.98 19.08
N LYS A 897 25.93 -27.45 19.12
CA LYS A 897 27.04 -28.02 19.88
C LYS A 897 26.71 -28.06 21.38
N ILE A 898 26.29 -26.93 21.96
CA ILE A 898 25.91 -26.82 23.37
C ILE A 898 24.77 -27.78 23.68
N GLN A 899 23.73 -27.85 22.83
CA GLN A 899 22.60 -28.77 23.03
C GLN A 899 23.05 -30.24 23.11
N ILE A 900 23.97 -30.65 22.23
CA ILE A 900 24.52 -32.02 22.22
C ILE A 900 25.35 -32.29 23.48
N GLU A 901 26.19 -31.34 23.89
CA GLU A 901 27.05 -31.47 25.09
C GLU A 901 26.21 -31.62 26.36
N VAL A 902 25.18 -30.79 26.55
CA VAL A 902 24.27 -30.91 27.69
C VAL A 902 23.49 -32.23 27.68
N LEU A 903 23.03 -32.68 26.51
CA LEU A 903 22.31 -33.96 26.38
C LEU A 903 23.19 -35.17 26.73
N ARG A 904 24.49 -35.14 26.39
CA ARG A 904 25.42 -36.23 26.74
C ARG A 904 25.56 -36.42 28.24
N MET A 905 25.48 -35.34 29.03
CA MET A 905 25.58 -35.41 30.48
C MET A 905 24.49 -36.31 31.11
N PHE A 906 23.30 -36.41 30.50
CA PHE A 906 22.22 -37.28 31.00
C PHE A 906 22.57 -38.77 31.01
N ARG A 907 23.59 -39.21 30.25
CA ARG A 907 24.05 -40.60 30.24
C ARG A 907 24.64 -41.06 31.59
N HIS A 908 25.12 -40.13 32.41
CA HIS A 908 25.68 -40.45 33.73
C HIS A 908 24.62 -40.70 34.80
N ILE A 909 23.33 -40.54 34.48
CA ILE A 909 22.22 -40.78 35.40
C ILE A 909 21.92 -42.29 35.44
N PRO A 910 21.80 -42.90 36.63
CA PRO A 910 21.45 -44.32 36.72
C PRO A 910 20.06 -44.59 36.14
N THR A 911 19.96 -45.63 35.30
CA THR A 911 18.74 -45.98 34.55
C THR A 911 17.51 -46.21 35.43
N LYS A 912 17.70 -46.72 36.65
CA LYS A 912 16.62 -46.91 37.63
C LYS A 912 15.83 -45.62 37.90
N TYR A 913 16.52 -44.48 38.01
CA TYR A 913 15.84 -43.20 38.26
C TYR A 913 15.10 -42.68 37.03
N ILE A 914 15.56 -43.01 35.82
CA ILE A 914 14.86 -42.66 34.58
C ILE A 914 13.53 -43.41 34.51
N ASP A 915 13.50 -44.68 34.93
CA ASP A 915 12.27 -45.48 34.99
C ASP A 915 11.26 -44.93 36.01
N ASP A 916 11.73 -44.58 37.21
CA ASP A 916 10.89 -43.96 38.25
C ASP A 916 10.28 -42.63 37.75
N LEU A 917 11.03 -41.86 36.97
CA LEU A 917 10.58 -40.59 36.39
C LEU A 917 9.54 -40.81 35.28
N ILE A 918 9.74 -41.81 34.41
CA ILE A 918 8.77 -42.18 33.37
C ILE A 918 7.44 -42.63 34.00
N GLU A 919 7.48 -43.45 35.06
CA GLU A 919 6.28 -43.91 35.77
C GLU A 919 5.51 -42.73 36.40
N LYS A 920 6.22 -41.76 36.97
CA LYS A 920 5.61 -40.54 37.51
C LYS A 920 4.87 -39.74 36.43
N LEU A 921 5.46 -39.59 35.23
CA LEU A 921 4.84 -38.86 34.11
C LEU A 921 3.56 -39.56 33.59
N ASP A 922 3.56 -40.90 33.53
CA ASP A 922 2.38 -41.67 33.09
C ASP A 922 1.20 -41.53 34.04
N LYS A 923 1.44 -41.60 35.36
CA LYS A 923 0.38 -41.41 36.37
C LYS A 923 -0.26 -40.02 36.26
N GLN A 924 0.54 -38.98 36.03
CA GLN A 924 0.01 -37.63 35.87
C GLN A 924 -0.85 -37.50 34.62
N ARG A 925 -0.42 -38.10 33.51
CA ARG A 925 -1.18 -38.08 32.25
C ARG A 925 -2.57 -38.72 32.40
N GLU A 926 -2.65 -39.87 33.07
CA GLU A 926 -3.91 -40.60 33.30
C GLU A 926 -4.92 -39.76 34.11
N ILE A 927 -4.45 -39.05 35.14
CA ILE A 927 -5.27 -38.15 35.96
C ILE A 927 -5.90 -37.04 35.10
N ILE A 928 -5.16 -36.49 34.14
CA ILE A 928 -5.66 -35.39 33.28
C ILE A 928 -6.72 -35.89 32.30
N TYR A 929 -6.53 -37.07 31.70
CA TYR A 929 -7.51 -37.64 30.76
C TYR A 929 -8.86 -37.93 31.41
N LEU A 930 -8.86 -38.46 32.64
CA LEU A 930 -10.08 -38.81 33.37
C LEU A 930 -10.94 -37.58 33.71
N ASN A 931 -10.31 -36.44 33.98
CA ASN A 931 -11.02 -35.24 34.44
C ASN A 931 -11.58 -34.35 33.32
N PHE A 932 -11.01 -34.37 32.11
CA PHE A 932 -11.32 -33.36 31.08
C PHE A 932 -11.88 -33.89 29.75
N LYS A 933 -12.29 -35.17 29.70
CA LYS A 933 -12.89 -35.82 28.50
C LYS A 933 -12.15 -35.51 27.18
N VAL A 934 -10.82 -35.40 27.22
CA VAL A 934 -10.02 -35.15 26.02
C VAL A 934 -9.97 -36.41 25.18
N ALA A 935 -10.46 -36.35 23.94
CA ALA A 935 -10.40 -37.48 23.01
C ALA A 935 -8.94 -37.94 22.84
N ASP A 936 -8.69 -39.23 23.03
CA ASP A 936 -7.36 -39.81 22.92
C ASP A 936 -6.96 -39.94 21.43
N GLU A 937 -6.52 -38.83 20.85
CA GLU A 937 -6.05 -38.75 19.45
C GLU A 937 -4.80 -39.61 19.20
N SER A 938 -4.18 -40.18 20.24
CA SER A 938 -2.94 -40.97 20.13
C SER A 938 -3.07 -42.26 19.32
N LYS A 939 -4.30 -42.68 18.98
CA LYS A 939 -4.57 -43.89 18.18
C LYS A 939 -4.62 -43.67 16.65
N SER A 940 -4.67 -42.43 16.13
CA SER A 940 -4.90 -42.22 14.68
C SER A 940 -3.78 -41.49 13.92
N SER A 941 -2.72 -41.01 14.56
CA SER A 941 -1.62 -40.34 13.85
C SER A 941 -0.62 -41.35 13.29
N ASN A 942 -0.56 -41.48 11.96
CA ASN A 942 0.47 -42.24 11.26
C ASN A 942 1.87 -41.69 11.58
N LYS A 943 2.60 -42.37 12.46
CA LYS A 943 3.97 -42.02 12.91
C LYS A 943 4.99 -41.75 11.79
N LYS A 944 4.75 -42.24 10.56
CA LYS A 944 5.65 -42.04 9.41
C LYS A 944 5.59 -40.64 8.82
N ASP A 945 4.47 -39.92 8.92
CA ASP A 945 4.33 -38.59 8.32
C ASP A 945 4.92 -37.48 9.22
N ASP A 946 4.89 -37.66 10.54
CA ASP A 946 5.40 -36.66 11.49
C ASP A 946 6.92 -36.51 11.49
N ASP A 947 7.69 -37.58 11.26
CA ASP A 947 9.15 -37.50 11.17
C ASP A 947 9.60 -36.85 9.84
N LEU A 948 8.85 -37.08 8.75
CA LEU A 948 9.03 -36.41 7.46
C LEU A 948 8.65 -34.91 7.53
N LEU A 949 7.59 -34.57 8.27
CA LEU A 949 7.17 -33.19 8.50
C LEU A 949 8.14 -32.41 9.41
N ASN A 950 8.70 -33.03 10.45
CA ASN A 950 9.62 -32.36 11.38
C ASN A 950 11.02 -32.11 10.79
N SER A 951 11.53 -33.02 9.95
CA SER A 951 12.77 -32.76 9.19
C SER A 951 12.58 -31.68 8.13
N LYS A 952 11.38 -31.55 7.54
CA LYS A 952 11.01 -30.43 6.67
C LYS A 952 10.85 -29.10 7.44
N LYS A 953 10.26 -29.10 8.64
CA LYS A 953 10.04 -27.89 9.46
C LYS A 953 11.36 -27.20 9.89
N THR A 954 12.38 -27.99 10.26
CA THR A 954 13.71 -27.44 10.61
C THR A 954 14.46 -26.88 9.40
N LYS A 955 14.40 -27.56 8.24
CA LYS A 955 14.89 -26.99 6.97
C LYS A 955 14.13 -25.73 6.57
N ASN A 956 12.81 -25.68 6.82
CA ASN A 956 11.99 -24.51 6.53
C ASN A 956 12.37 -23.29 7.38
N ASN A 957 12.67 -23.42 8.67
CA ASN A 957 13.04 -22.24 9.48
C ASN A 957 14.37 -21.61 9.04
N LEU A 958 15.34 -22.45 8.63
CA LEU A 958 16.58 -21.99 8.00
C LEU A 958 16.29 -21.32 6.66
N PHE A 959 15.48 -21.96 5.81
CA PHE A 959 15.05 -21.39 4.54
C PHE A 959 14.30 -20.05 4.70
N VAL A 960 13.49 -19.89 5.76
CA VAL A 960 12.79 -18.65 6.09
C VAL A 960 13.76 -17.55 6.52
N CYS A 961 14.84 -17.87 7.23
CA CYS A 961 15.89 -16.89 7.53
C CYS A 961 16.62 -16.47 6.25
N TYR A 962 16.99 -17.42 5.39
CA TYR A 962 17.61 -17.13 4.10
C TYR A 962 16.68 -16.34 3.17
N SER A 963 15.38 -16.65 3.14
CA SER A 963 14.42 -15.89 2.33
C SER A 963 14.23 -14.47 2.86
N SER A 964 14.24 -14.28 4.19
CA SER A 964 14.21 -12.94 4.78
C SER A 964 15.44 -12.11 4.41
N LEU A 965 16.62 -12.74 4.30
CA LEU A 965 17.85 -12.10 3.81
C LEU A 965 17.77 -11.74 2.32
N CYS A 966 17.16 -12.59 1.48
CA CYS A 966 16.88 -12.23 0.10
C CYS A 966 15.99 -10.99 -0.01
N ILE A 967 14.98 -10.86 0.87
CA ILE A 967 14.13 -9.66 0.91
C ILE A 967 14.95 -8.40 1.21
N PHE A 968 15.92 -8.47 2.13
CA PHE A 968 16.82 -7.34 2.41
C PHE A 968 17.66 -6.95 1.20
N VAL A 969 18.20 -7.92 0.46
CA VAL A 969 19.00 -7.68 -0.75
C VAL A 969 18.13 -7.06 -1.85
N ILE A 970 16.92 -7.59 -2.07
CA ILE A 970 15.97 -7.05 -3.05
C ILE A 970 15.57 -5.62 -2.67
N CYS A 971 15.27 -5.34 -1.40
CA CYS A 971 14.96 -3.99 -0.94
C CYS A 971 16.14 -3.03 -1.12
N GLY A 972 17.37 -3.50 -0.88
CA GLY A 972 18.57 -2.71 -1.15
C GLY A 972 18.73 -2.37 -2.63
N ALA A 973 18.50 -3.33 -3.53
CA ALA A 973 18.56 -3.12 -4.98
C ALA A 973 17.42 -2.21 -5.48
N MET A 974 16.21 -2.33 -4.91
CA MET A 974 15.05 -1.55 -5.32
C MET A 974 15.24 -0.04 -5.18
N ILE A 975 15.93 0.42 -4.12
CA ILE A 975 16.20 1.85 -3.88
C ILE A 975 16.96 2.48 -5.05
N PHE A 976 17.73 1.68 -5.79
CA PHE A 976 18.61 2.13 -6.86
C PHE A 976 18.03 1.94 -8.27
N ILE A 977 16.83 1.36 -8.40
CA ILE A 977 16.16 1.16 -9.70
C ILE A 977 16.00 2.48 -10.47
N PRO A 978 15.55 3.60 -9.86
CA PRO A 978 15.38 4.86 -10.60
C PRO A 978 16.69 5.27 -11.28
N ALA A 979 17.83 5.18 -10.58
CA ALA A 979 19.13 5.49 -11.15
C ALA A 979 19.52 4.59 -12.32
N TYR A 980 19.30 3.27 -12.21
CA TYR A 980 19.58 2.36 -13.31
C TYR A 980 18.72 2.61 -14.56
N VAL A 981 17.48 3.06 -14.37
CA VAL A 981 16.55 3.31 -15.49
C VAL A 981 16.90 4.62 -16.19
N THR A 982 17.12 5.71 -15.44
CA THR A 982 17.40 7.04 -16.02
C THR A 982 18.79 7.13 -16.64
N GLU A 983 19.79 6.44 -16.10
CA GLU A 983 21.15 6.53 -16.60
C GLU A 983 21.29 6.10 -18.08
N SER A 984 20.63 4.99 -18.44
CA SER A 984 20.73 4.45 -19.81
C SER A 984 20.10 5.37 -20.86
N SER A 985 19.05 6.12 -20.51
CA SER A 985 18.42 7.09 -21.42
C SER A 985 19.26 8.37 -21.50
N GLN A 986 19.74 8.86 -20.36
CA GLN A 986 20.43 10.15 -20.25
C GLN A 986 21.69 10.23 -21.11
N SER A 987 22.60 9.24 -21.03
CA SER A 987 23.85 9.28 -21.80
C SER A 987 23.60 9.34 -23.31
N GLY A 988 22.60 8.60 -23.81
CA GLY A 988 22.21 8.65 -25.22
C GLY A 988 21.64 10.00 -25.64
N MET A 989 20.77 10.58 -24.81
CA MET A 989 20.17 11.90 -25.08
C MET A 989 21.20 13.03 -25.05
N ILE A 990 22.17 12.98 -24.13
CA ILE A 990 23.26 13.96 -24.07
C ILE A 990 24.18 13.85 -25.30
N ASP A 991 24.54 12.63 -25.72
CA ASP A 991 25.31 12.40 -26.95
C ASP A 991 24.53 12.91 -28.19
N LEU A 992 23.20 12.73 -28.21
CA LEU A 992 22.31 13.25 -29.25
C LEU A 992 22.32 14.79 -29.30
N ILE A 993 22.13 15.47 -28.17
CA ILE A 993 22.19 16.94 -28.07
C ILE A 993 23.55 17.45 -28.56
N HIS A 994 24.65 16.82 -28.12
CA HIS A 994 25.98 17.21 -28.56
C HIS A 994 26.12 17.16 -30.10
N LYS A 995 25.63 16.10 -30.74
CA LYS A 995 25.64 15.98 -32.21
C LYS A 995 24.65 16.92 -32.89
N SER A 996 23.53 17.22 -32.24
CA SER A 996 22.57 18.24 -32.70
C SER A 996 23.22 19.61 -32.78
N SER A 997 23.98 20.03 -31.75
CA SER A 997 24.69 21.31 -31.76
C SER A 997 25.75 21.41 -32.85
N THR A 998 26.38 20.29 -33.25
CA THR A 998 27.30 20.27 -34.38
C THR A 998 26.58 20.64 -35.70
N ARG A 999 25.26 20.36 -35.82
CA ARG A 999 24.46 20.82 -36.97
C ARG A 999 24.36 22.35 -37.02
N LEU A 1000 24.16 23.02 -35.88
CA LEU A 1000 24.14 24.50 -35.81
C LEU A 1000 25.41 25.10 -36.41
N GLN A 1001 26.56 24.58 -35.98
CA GLN A 1001 27.88 25.01 -36.45
C GLN A 1001 28.07 24.74 -37.96
N LEU A 1002 27.75 23.53 -38.42
CA LEU A 1002 27.92 23.14 -39.84
C LEU A 1002 26.97 23.91 -40.76
N MET A 1003 25.76 24.22 -40.31
CA MET A 1003 24.82 25.06 -41.04
C MET A 1003 25.40 26.44 -41.30
N ARG A 1004 25.90 27.11 -40.24
CA ARG A 1004 26.51 28.44 -40.34
C ARG A 1004 27.78 28.42 -41.18
N SER A 1005 28.65 27.43 -40.97
CA SER A 1005 29.88 27.28 -41.76
C SER A 1005 29.57 27.02 -43.24
N SER A 1006 28.54 26.22 -43.54
CA SER A 1006 28.08 26.00 -44.91
C SER A 1006 27.62 27.30 -45.55
N PHE A 1007 26.91 28.15 -44.83
CA PHE A 1007 26.48 29.45 -45.37
C PHE A 1007 27.67 30.37 -45.66
N ILE A 1008 28.63 30.47 -44.73
CA ILE A 1008 29.87 31.23 -44.94
C ILE A 1008 30.61 30.71 -46.18
N TYR A 1009 30.77 29.39 -46.32
CA TYR A 1009 31.47 28.85 -47.49
C TYR A 1009 30.67 29.02 -48.78
N THR A 1010 29.34 29.01 -48.76
CA THR A 1010 28.52 29.43 -49.92
C THR A 1010 28.87 30.86 -50.32
N MET A 1011 28.93 31.78 -49.37
CA MET A 1011 29.32 33.17 -49.62
C MET A 1011 30.75 33.26 -50.18
N GLU A 1012 31.71 32.54 -49.59
CA GLU A 1012 33.10 32.53 -50.05
C GLU A 1012 33.27 31.97 -51.46
N THR A 1013 32.49 30.94 -51.83
CA THR A 1013 32.50 30.42 -53.20
C THR A 1013 31.92 31.42 -54.21
N LYS A 1014 31.07 32.37 -53.78
CA LYS A 1014 30.64 33.50 -54.60
C LYS A 1014 31.71 34.58 -54.69
N ILE A 1015 32.32 34.93 -53.56
CA ILE A 1015 33.32 35.99 -53.44
C ILE A 1015 34.63 35.60 -54.16
N GLN A 1016 35.00 34.31 -54.14
CA GLN A 1016 36.24 33.79 -54.72
C GLN A 1016 37.48 34.54 -54.20
N ASP A 1017 37.57 34.74 -52.89
CA ASP A 1017 38.66 35.47 -52.25
C ASP A 1017 40.01 34.76 -52.39
N ARG A 1018 40.87 35.32 -53.25
CA ARG A 1018 42.23 34.81 -53.50
C ARG A 1018 43.27 35.29 -52.47
N ILE A 1019 42.94 36.24 -51.61
CA ILE A 1019 43.81 36.71 -50.53
C ILE A 1019 43.78 35.68 -49.40
N THR A 1020 42.57 35.19 -49.07
CA THR A 1020 42.37 34.30 -47.93
C THR A 1020 42.34 32.83 -48.35
N TYR A 1021 41.68 32.47 -49.45
CA TYR A 1021 41.48 31.08 -49.89
C TYR A 1021 42.31 30.70 -51.12
N LEU A 1022 42.79 29.45 -51.12
CA LEU A 1022 43.39 28.88 -52.32
C LEU A 1022 42.32 28.64 -53.38
N PRO A 1023 42.66 28.66 -54.69
CA PRO A 1023 41.70 28.34 -55.74
C PRO A 1023 41.01 26.99 -55.55
N GLY A 1024 39.68 27.00 -55.46
CA GLY A 1024 38.85 25.81 -55.24
C GLY A 1024 38.74 25.36 -53.77
N GLU A 1025 39.39 26.04 -52.83
CA GLU A 1025 39.38 25.65 -51.42
C GLU A 1025 38.00 25.85 -50.77
N SER A 1026 37.34 26.98 -51.05
CA SER A 1026 35.99 27.30 -50.56
C SER A 1026 34.95 26.25 -50.98
N GLU A 1027 35.03 25.78 -52.22
CA GLU A 1027 34.12 24.78 -52.80
C GLU A 1027 34.35 23.41 -52.15
N ARG A 1028 35.62 23.07 -51.89
CA ARG A 1028 36.00 21.87 -51.16
C ARG A 1028 35.48 21.90 -49.73
N LEU A 1029 35.62 23.04 -49.03
CA LEU A 1029 35.15 23.21 -47.66
C LEU A 1029 33.62 23.17 -47.58
N LEU A 1030 32.92 23.85 -48.50
CA LEU A 1030 31.47 23.78 -48.62
C LEU A 1030 30.99 22.34 -48.84
N THR A 1031 31.58 21.63 -49.81
CA THR A 1031 31.25 20.24 -50.11
C THR A 1031 31.50 19.32 -48.91
N SER A 1032 32.61 19.51 -48.19
CA SER A 1032 32.91 18.74 -46.98
C SER A 1032 31.85 18.99 -45.89
N THR A 1033 31.54 20.27 -45.63
CA THR A 1033 30.58 20.68 -44.60
C THR A 1033 29.18 20.14 -44.87
N ILE A 1034 28.72 20.18 -46.12
CA ILE A 1034 27.44 19.61 -46.56
C ILE A 1034 27.40 18.09 -46.32
N ASN A 1035 28.47 17.37 -46.68
CA ASN A 1035 28.55 15.92 -46.48
C ASN A 1035 28.55 15.53 -45.00
N ASP A 1036 29.26 16.29 -44.16
CA ASP A 1036 29.28 16.10 -42.70
C ASP A 1036 27.89 16.35 -42.11
N LEU A 1037 27.23 17.45 -42.51
CA LEU A 1037 25.89 17.79 -42.06
C LEU A 1037 24.86 16.72 -42.46
N LYS A 1038 24.92 16.23 -43.71
CA LYS A 1038 24.07 15.14 -44.22
C LYS A 1038 24.27 13.85 -43.44
N THR A 1039 25.51 13.54 -43.08
CA THR A 1039 25.86 12.35 -42.29
C THR A 1039 25.30 12.45 -40.87
N ILE A 1040 25.47 13.59 -40.20
CA ILE A 1040 24.93 13.83 -38.86
C ILE A 1040 23.41 13.79 -38.87
N GLN A 1041 22.78 14.47 -39.84
CA GLN A 1041 21.32 14.50 -39.99
C GLN A 1041 20.74 13.09 -40.16
N HIS A 1042 21.35 12.29 -41.04
CA HIS A 1042 20.96 10.89 -41.22
C HIS A 1042 21.12 10.09 -39.91
N ASN A 1043 22.24 10.24 -39.20
CA ASN A 1043 22.50 9.48 -37.98
C ASN A 1043 21.57 9.86 -36.81
N ILE A 1044 21.15 11.11 -36.71
CA ILE A 1044 20.15 11.58 -35.73
C ILE A 1044 18.78 10.99 -36.05
N ARG A 1045 18.34 11.10 -37.31
CA ARG A 1045 17.03 10.60 -37.75
C ARG A 1045 16.84 9.10 -37.51
N TYR A 1046 17.92 8.32 -37.57
CA TYR A 1046 17.89 6.86 -37.41
C TYR A 1046 18.49 6.35 -36.08
N GLY A 1047 18.74 7.22 -35.09
CA GLY A 1047 19.11 6.80 -33.73
C GLY A 1047 20.48 6.11 -33.59
N LYS A 1048 21.52 6.59 -34.30
CA LYS A 1048 22.87 5.95 -34.20
C LYS A 1048 23.70 6.39 -33.00
N TYR A 1049 23.27 7.40 -32.24
CA TYR A 1049 24.04 8.00 -31.13
C TYR A 1049 23.60 7.48 -29.75
N LYS A 1050 23.27 6.19 -29.64
CA LYS A 1050 22.71 5.55 -28.42
C LYS A 1050 21.38 6.12 -27.92
N ALA A 1051 20.86 7.17 -28.55
CA ALA A 1051 19.48 7.63 -28.39
C ALA A 1051 18.55 6.88 -29.36
N PRO A 1052 17.25 6.78 -29.04
CA PRO A 1052 16.25 6.36 -30.02
C PRO A 1052 16.24 7.32 -31.24
N PRO A 1053 15.66 6.91 -32.37
CA PRO A 1053 15.37 7.81 -33.49
C PRO A 1053 14.71 9.10 -33.01
N SER A 1054 15.11 10.25 -33.55
CA SER A 1054 14.60 11.56 -33.11
C SER A 1054 13.06 11.65 -33.14
N ILE A 1055 12.42 10.95 -34.08
CA ILE A 1055 10.96 10.90 -34.24
C ILE A 1055 10.23 10.09 -33.16
N GLU A 1056 10.95 9.23 -32.42
CA GLU A 1056 10.42 8.42 -31.30
C GLU A 1056 10.56 9.15 -29.96
N ILE A 1057 11.15 10.35 -29.95
CA ILE A 1057 11.30 11.18 -28.75
C ILE A 1057 10.06 12.07 -28.64
N ASP A 1058 9.17 11.73 -27.70
CA ASP A 1058 7.84 12.34 -27.56
C ASP A 1058 7.90 13.88 -27.46
N VAL A 1059 8.84 14.43 -26.67
CA VAL A 1059 8.99 15.89 -26.50
C VAL A 1059 9.37 16.62 -27.80
N LEU A 1060 9.90 15.91 -28.80
CA LEU A 1060 10.30 16.47 -30.09
C LEU A 1060 9.24 16.29 -31.17
N TYR A 1061 8.15 15.58 -30.91
CA TYR A 1061 7.16 15.21 -31.92
C TYR A 1061 6.62 16.44 -32.68
N ASN A 1062 6.19 17.46 -31.94
CA ASN A 1062 5.63 18.70 -32.53
C ASN A 1062 6.67 19.49 -33.36
N LEU A 1063 7.96 19.31 -33.07
CA LEU A 1063 9.05 19.98 -33.77
C LEU A 1063 9.46 19.22 -35.05
N LEU A 1064 9.43 17.89 -35.01
CA LEU A 1064 9.98 16.99 -36.03
C LEU A 1064 8.94 16.36 -36.96
N VAL A 1065 7.65 16.38 -36.60
CA VAL A 1065 6.58 15.77 -37.40
C VAL A 1065 5.55 16.80 -37.82
N GLU A 1066 5.14 17.68 -36.91
CA GLU A 1066 4.11 18.67 -37.21
C GLU A 1066 4.69 19.91 -37.90
N PRO A 1067 3.98 20.44 -38.91
CA PRO A 1067 4.32 21.72 -39.48
C PRO A 1067 4.03 22.81 -38.44
N SER A 1068 5.08 23.47 -37.97
CA SER A 1068 4.99 24.41 -36.85
C SER A 1068 6.08 25.47 -36.93
N CYS A 1069 5.81 26.64 -36.34
CA CYS A 1069 6.80 27.70 -36.34
C CYS A 1069 8.02 27.36 -35.48
N LYS A 1070 9.21 27.58 -36.04
CA LYS A 1070 10.49 27.27 -35.41
C LYS A 1070 11.10 28.46 -34.65
N ARG A 1071 10.68 29.70 -34.91
CA ARG A 1071 11.16 30.94 -34.24
C ARG A 1071 10.89 30.94 -32.74
N ASN A 1072 11.73 31.63 -31.96
CA ASN A 1072 11.68 31.59 -30.50
C ASN A 1072 10.36 32.10 -29.93
N SER A 1073 9.74 33.09 -30.57
CA SER A 1073 8.44 33.64 -30.16
C SER A 1073 7.38 33.49 -31.25
N ASN A 1074 6.11 33.32 -30.84
CA ASN A 1074 4.99 33.30 -31.79
C ASN A 1074 4.84 34.64 -32.53
N ALA A 1075 5.23 35.76 -31.91
CA ALA A 1075 5.21 37.07 -32.56
C ALA A 1075 6.18 37.12 -33.75
N GLU A 1076 7.40 36.58 -33.61
CA GLU A 1076 8.35 36.47 -34.72
C GLU A 1076 7.83 35.57 -35.85
N CYS A 1077 6.98 34.58 -35.54
CA CYS A 1077 6.32 33.76 -36.55
C CYS A 1077 5.30 34.55 -37.37
N ASP A 1078 4.50 35.38 -36.69
CA ASP A 1078 3.46 36.19 -37.30
C ASP A 1078 4.02 37.35 -38.13
N GLU A 1079 5.20 37.86 -37.75
CA GLU A 1079 5.90 38.95 -38.45
C GLU A 1079 6.74 38.49 -39.65
N ARG A 1080 6.74 37.19 -40.00
CA ARG A 1080 7.51 36.65 -41.14
C ARG A 1080 7.06 37.25 -42.47
N VAL A 1081 8.05 37.69 -43.25
CA VAL A 1081 7.85 38.10 -44.65
C VAL A 1081 8.16 36.91 -45.56
N TYR A 1082 7.16 36.45 -46.30
CA TYR A 1082 7.31 35.35 -47.27
C TYR A 1082 7.60 35.90 -48.66
N ASP A 1083 8.64 35.37 -49.31
CA ASP A 1083 9.05 35.74 -50.66
C ASP A 1083 8.92 34.53 -51.61
N HIS A 1084 7.86 34.56 -52.42
CA HIS A 1084 7.57 33.50 -53.38
C HIS A 1084 8.59 33.44 -54.53
N ASP A 1085 9.24 34.56 -54.89
CA ASP A 1085 10.21 34.61 -55.97
C ASP A 1085 11.53 33.96 -55.55
N LEU A 1086 11.91 34.11 -54.27
CA LEU A 1086 13.03 33.38 -53.67
C LEU A 1086 12.72 31.89 -53.50
N GLY A 1087 11.45 31.53 -53.38
CA GLY A 1087 11.01 30.19 -53.01
C GLY A 1087 10.92 30.01 -51.49
N TYR A 1088 10.98 31.08 -50.71
CA TYR A 1088 10.72 31.04 -49.27
C TYR A 1088 9.23 31.25 -49.02
N THR A 1089 8.49 30.14 -48.94
CA THR A 1089 7.04 30.13 -48.71
C THR A 1089 6.70 29.68 -47.29
N GLN A 1090 5.50 30.01 -46.82
CA GLN A 1090 5.01 29.54 -45.52
C GLN A 1090 5.15 28.01 -45.38
N ASN A 1091 4.71 27.27 -46.41
CA ASN A 1091 4.80 25.81 -46.46
C ASN A 1091 6.23 25.29 -46.29
N ILE A 1092 7.23 26.03 -46.77
CA ILE A 1092 8.65 25.67 -46.63
C ILE A 1092 9.13 26.04 -45.22
N SER A 1093 8.84 27.25 -44.73
CA SER A 1093 9.26 27.74 -43.40
C SER A 1093 8.66 26.96 -42.22
N GLU A 1094 7.53 26.29 -42.46
CA GLU A 1094 6.82 25.47 -41.47
C GLU A 1094 7.13 23.97 -41.64
N LEU A 1095 8.01 23.57 -42.55
CA LEU A 1095 8.41 22.17 -42.67
C LEU A 1095 8.91 21.63 -41.32
N PRO A 1096 8.71 20.33 -41.06
CA PRO A 1096 9.35 19.70 -39.91
C PRO A 1096 10.86 19.91 -39.95
N LEU A 1097 11.49 20.10 -38.79
CA LEU A 1097 12.88 20.59 -38.72
C LEU A 1097 13.86 19.72 -39.53
N ASP A 1098 13.69 18.40 -39.49
CA ASP A 1098 14.54 17.46 -40.23
C ASP A 1098 14.39 17.58 -41.76
N ASP A 1099 13.18 17.89 -42.23
CA ASP A 1099 12.89 18.11 -43.64
C ASP A 1099 13.35 19.51 -44.09
N LEU A 1100 13.25 20.51 -43.21
CA LEU A 1100 13.78 21.86 -43.43
C LEU A 1100 15.32 21.84 -43.59
N ILE A 1101 16.02 21.11 -42.72
CA ILE A 1101 17.47 20.86 -42.82
C ILE A 1101 17.82 20.15 -44.14
N SER A 1102 17.03 19.14 -44.51
CA SER A 1102 17.25 18.39 -45.76
C SER A 1102 17.03 19.27 -47.00
N HIS A 1103 16.04 20.18 -46.94
CA HIS A 1103 15.80 21.17 -47.99
C HIS A 1103 16.97 22.15 -48.11
N TYR A 1104 17.47 22.68 -46.99
CA TYR A 1104 18.67 23.54 -46.97
C TYR A 1104 19.89 22.85 -47.61
N ILE A 1105 20.16 21.58 -47.25
CA ILE A 1105 21.24 20.78 -47.85
C ILE A 1105 21.09 20.70 -49.37
N SER A 1106 19.86 20.46 -49.87
CA SER A 1106 19.58 20.40 -51.31
C SER A 1106 19.86 21.73 -52.00
N VAL A 1107 19.50 22.87 -51.39
CA VAL A 1107 19.77 24.22 -51.94
C VAL A 1107 21.28 24.48 -52.00
N ALA A 1108 22.04 24.05 -50.99
CA ALA A 1108 23.49 24.19 -50.97
C ALA A 1108 24.19 23.28 -52.01
N GLU A 1109 23.74 22.03 -52.17
CA GLU A 1109 24.22 21.12 -53.23
C GLU A 1109 23.91 21.68 -54.64
N GLU A 1110 22.69 22.17 -54.85
CA GLU A 1110 22.28 22.80 -56.11
C GLU A 1110 23.14 24.03 -56.43
N TYR A 1111 23.41 24.86 -55.43
CA TYR A 1111 24.29 26.00 -55.57
C TYR A 1111 25.68 25.57 -56.08
N ILE A 1112 26.32 24.56 -55.47
CA ILE A 1112 27.62 24.06 -55.95
C ILE A 1112 27.57 23.63 -57.42
N ILE A 1113 26.51 22.91 -57.82
CA ILE A 1113 26.38 22.38 -59.18
C ILE A 1113 26.23 23.49 -60.22
N ASN A 1114 25.47 24.53 -59.88
CA ASN A 1114 25.16 25.65 -60.77
C ASN A 1114 26.27 26.71 -60.81
N ASN A 1115 27.09 26.80 -59.76
CA ASN A 1115 28.08 27.84 -59.57
C ASN A 1115 29.44 27.54 -60.25
N LYS A 1116 29.47 27.46 -61.59
CA LYS A 1116 30.68 27.06 -62.35
C LYS A 1116 31.55 28.20 -62.90
N ASN A 1117 31.07 29.44 -62.93
CA ASN A 1117 31.72 30.56 -63.63
C ASN A 1117 31.77 31.86 -62.81
N ASN A 1118 32.33 31.83 -61.60
CA ASN A 1118 32.53 33.06 -60.83
C ASN A 1118 33.85 33.73 -61.18
N ASN A 1119 33.78 35.03 -61.47
CA ASN A 1119 34.97 35.88 -61.49
C ASN A 1119 35.45 36.05 -60.05
N TYR A 1120 36.78 36.10 -59.87
CA TYR A 1120 37.33 36.46 -58.57
C TYR A 1120 37.02 37.92 -58.26
N THR A 1121 36.75 38.21 -56.98
CA THR A 1121 36.56 39.60 -56.55
C THR A 1121 37.91 40.29 -56.48
N ASP A 1122 38.09 41.34 -57.27
CA ASP A 1122 39.24 42.23 -57.14
C ASP A 1122 38.93 43.31 -56.09
N TYR A 1123 39.44 43.11 -54.87
CA TYR A 1123 39.22 44.01 -53.75
C TYR A 1123 39.82 45.42 -53.93
N TYR A 1124 40.75 45.60 -54.88
CA TYR A 1124 41.31 46.90 -55.22
C TYR A 1124 40.46 47.65 -56.26
N ASN A 1125 39.47 46.97 -56.84
CA ASN A 1125 38.55 47.54 -57.80
C ASN A 1125 37.15 47.64 -57.17
N GLU A 1126 36.78 48.86 -56.77
CA GLU A 1126 35.47 49.16 -56.17
C GLU A 1126 34.29 48.63 -57.01
N LEU A 1127 34.39 48.69 -58.35
CA LEU A 1127 33.33 48.21 -59.23
C LEU A 1127 33.22 46.69 -59.22
N SER A 1128 34.35 45.98 -59.17
CA SER A 1128 34.37 44.52 -59.00
C SER A 1128 33.78 44.12 -57.65
N CYS A 1129 34.12 44.83 -56.57
CA CYS A 1129 33.60 44.57 -55.23
C CYS A 1129 32.09 44.78 -55.17
N ASN A 1130 31.61 45.96 -55.61
CA ASN A 1130 30.18 46.28 -55.65
C ASN A 1130 29.40 45.31 -56.52
N GLN A 1131 29.98 44.85 -57.63
CA GLN A 1131 29.38 43.82 -58.46
C GLN A 1131 29.26 42.49 -57.72
N THR A 1132 30.31 42.04 -57.00
CA THR A 1132 30.23 40.82 -56.18
C THR A 1132 29.18 40.95 -55.09
N LEU A 1133 29.16 42.06 -54.36
CA LEU A 1133 28.20 42.32 -53.30
C LEU A 1133 26.77 42.33 -53.83
N SER A 1134 26.51 43.04 -54.93
CA SER A 1134 25.21 43.02 -55.60
C SER A 1134 24.86 41.62 -56.12
N ASN A 1135 25.83 40.86 -56.63
CA ASN A 1135 25.59 39.48 -57.05
C ASN A 1135 25.23 38.57 -55.89
N ILE A 1136 25.75 38.81 -54.69
CA ILE A 1136 25.39 38.09 -53.46
C ILE A 1136 23.96 38.46 -53.04
N GLU A 1137 23.65 39.76 -53.02
CA GLU A 1137 22.32 40.30 -52.71
C GLU A 1137 21.25 39.86 -53.72
N ILE A 1138 21.60 39.50 -54.95
CA ILE A 1138 20.65 39.06 -55.99
C ILE A 1138 20.63 37.53 -56.15
N ASP A 1139 21.63 36.80 -55.62
CA ASP A 1139 21.69 35.35 -55.77
C ASP A 1139 20.60 34.67 -54.95
N ARG A 1140 19.58 34.19 -55.67
CA ARG A 1140 18.41 33.52 -55.09
C ARG A 1140 18.77 32.41 -54.09
N ASN A 1141 19.79 31.60 -54.38
CA ASN A 1141 20.13 30.47 -53.52
C ASN A 1141 20.78 30.93 -52.21
N ILE A 1142 21.56 32.01 -52.26
CA ILE A 1142 22.19 32.61 -51.07
C ILE A 1142 21.11 33.22 -50.18
N GLN A 1143 20.20 34.03 -50.74
CA GLN A 1143 19.11 34.64 -49.98
C GLN A 1143 18.15 33.60 -49.39
N LEU A 1144 17.85 32.54 -50.15
CA LEU A 1144 17.05 31.43 -49.67
C LEU A 1144 17.75 30.70 -48.52
N GLN A 1145 19.05 30.42 -48.64
CA GLN A 1145 19.83 29.81 -47.54
C GLN A 1145 19.82 30.70 -46.30
N GLU A 1146 20.06 32.01 -46.43
CA GLU A 1146 20.06 32.95 -45.31
C GLU A 1146 18.71 32.95 -44.57
N THR A 1147 17.60 32.98 -45.31
CA THR A 1147 16.26 33.01 -44.74
C THR A 1147 15.89 31.69 -44.03
N LEU A 1148 16.22 30.55 -44.65
CA LEU A 1148 16.01 29.21 -44.06
C LEU A 1148 16.88 29.00 -42.82
N LEU A 1149 18.10 29.51 -42.83
CA LEU A 1149 19.08 29.34 -41.76
C LEU A 1149 18.56 29.87 -40.43
N VAL A 1150 17.81 30.99 -40.42
CA VAL A 1150 17.25 31.55 -39.18
C VAL A 1150 16.20 30.60 -38.56
N ASP A 1151 15.28 30.06 -39.36
CA ASP A 1151 14.28 29.11 -38.86
C ASP A 1151 14.91 27.80 -38.39
N ILE A 1152 15.94 27.31 -39.09
CA ILE A 1152 16.67 26.10 -38.72
C ILE A 1152 17.41 26.30 -37.38
N ILE A 1153 18.08 27.44 -37.19
CA ILE A 1153 18.82 27.72 -35.97
C ILE A 1153 17.89 27.79 -34.76
N ASP A 1154 16.80 28.55 -34.84
CA ASP A 1154 15.83 28.63 -33.74
C ASP A 1154 15.19 27.26 -33.47
N GLY A 1155 14.88 26.51 -34.52
CA GLY A 1155 14.39 25.14 -34.39
C GLY A 1155 15.39 24.21 -33.69
N LEU A 1156 16.69 24.32 -33.99
CA LEU A 1156 17.74 23.54 -33.34
C LEU A 1156 17.97 23.97 -31.88
N PHE A 1157 17.85 25.26 -31.54
CA PHE A 1157 17.87 25.70 -30.14
C PHE A 1157 16.68 25.15 -29.35
N LYS A 1158 15.47 25.19 -29.92
CA LYS A 1158 14.30 24.53 -29.31
C LYS A 1158 14.51 23.02 -29.16
N PHE A 1159 15.10 22.36 -30.16
CA PHE A 1159 15.41 20.94 -30.10
C PHE A 1159 16.31 20.62 -28.89
N ASP A 1160 17.43 21.34 -28.75
CA ASP A 1160 18.38 21.10 -27.67
C ASP A 1160 17.77 21.43 -26.30
N HIS A 1161 17.03 22.54 -26.19
CA HIS A 1161 16.36 22.97 -24.96
C HIS A 1161 15.29 21.98 -24.48
N LEU A 1162 14.43 21.48 -25.38
CA LEU A 1162 13.36 20.53 -25.03
C LEU A 1162 13.93 19.22 -24.47
N ILE A 1163 15.03 18.70 -25.04
CA ILE A 1163 15.67 17.48 -24.51
C ILE A 1163 16.34 17.78 -23.16
N ILE A 1164 17.02 18.91 -23.01
CA ILE A 1164 17.63 19.30 -21.74
C ILE A 1164 16.57 19.43 -20.64
N GLN A 1165 15.42 20.02 -20.95
CA GLN A 1165 14.30 20.13 -20.02
C GLN A 1165 13.75 18.74 -19.64
N GLU A 1166 13.53 17.85 -20.61
CA GLU A 1166 13.09 16.47 -20.33
C GLU A 1166 14.08 15.74 -19.42
N LEU A 1167 15.40 15.89 -19.64
CA LEU A 1167 16.42 15.28 -18.79
C LEU A 1167 16.39 15.84 -17.36
N LYS A 1168 16.04 17.10 -17.16
CA LYS A 1168 15.86 17.71 -15.84
C LYS A 1168 14.62 17.18 -15.14
N ASP A 1169 13.50 17.10 -15.87
CA ASP A 1169 12.23 16.58 -15.34
C ASP A 1169 12.35 15.08 -14.98
N GLU A 1170 13.08 14.28 -15.78
CA GLU A 1170 13.42 12.89 -15.46
C GLU A 1170 14.29 12.79 -14.19
N ASN A 1171 15.28 13.67 -14.02
CA ASN A 1171 16.14 13.71 -12.84
C ASN A 1171 15.34 14.04 -11.57
N ASP A 1172 14.46 15.04 -11.63
CA ASP A 1172 13.62 15.43 -10.50
C ASP A 1172 12.65 14.31 -10.12
N SER A 1173 12.02 13.68 -11.12
CA SER A 1173 11.17 12.50 -10.92
C SER A 1173 11.94 11.33 -10.28
N ALA A 1174 13.19 11.08 -10.72
CA ALA A 1174 14.03 10.03 -10.15
C ALA A 1174 14.43 10.31 -8.69
N ILE A 1175 14.64 11.57 -8.32
CA ILE A 1175 14.89 12.01 -6.94
C ILE A 1175 13.67 11.70 -6.08
N GLU A 1176 12.46 12.10 -6.50
CA GLU A 1176 11.23 11.88 -5.75
C GLU A 1176 10.96 10.38 -5.52
N ILE A 1177 11.06 9.58 -6.59
CA ILE A 1177 10.85 8.12 -6.52
C ILE A 1177 11.90 7.46 -5.61
N SER A 1178 13.16 7.88 -5.68
CA SER A 1178 14.24 7.35 -4.84
C SER A 1178 13.98 7.59 -3.35
N ILE A 1179 13.45 8.75 -2.98
CA ILE A 1179 13.08 9.08 -1.59
C ILE A 1179 11.92 8.19 -1.12
N ILE A 1180 10.88 8.01 -1.95
CA ILE A 1180 9.73 7.15 -1.62
C ILE A 1180 10.19 5.70 -1.41
N LEU A 1181 11.01 5.17 -2.33
CA LEU A 1181 11.52 3.80 -2.24
C LEU A 1181 12.41 3.61 -1.02
N LEU A 1182 13.24 4.59 -0.65
CA LEU A 1182 14.06 4.54 0.56
C LEU A 1182 13.20 4.34 1.82
N ILE A 1183 12.13 5.14 1.97
CA ILE A 1183 11.22 5.08 3.13
C ILE A 1183 10.50 3.73 3.19
N VAL A 1184 9.99 3.24 2.04
CA VAL A 1184 9.28 1.97 1.94
C VAL A 1184 10.22 0.80 2.27
N CYS A 1185 11.40 0.76 1.67
CA CYS A 1185 12.39 -0.30 1.89
C CYS A 1185 12.89 -0.31 3.34
N PHE A 1186 13.10 0.85 3.98
CA PHE A 1186 13.45 0.91 5.40
C PHE A 1186 12.36 0.35 6.30
N THR A 1187 11.10 0.69 6.02
CA THR A 1187 9.95 0.18 6.77
C THR A 1187 9.83 -1.34 6.66
N ILE A 1188 9.98 -1.89 5.45
CA ILE A 1188 9.96 -3.34 5.19
C ILE A 1188 11.12 -4.02 5.93
N ASN A 1189 12.34 -3.51 5.79
CA ASN A 1189 13.53 -4.07 6.41
C ASN A 1189 13.44 -4.09 7.95
N ILE A 1190 12.93 -3.01 8.57
CA ILE A 1190 12.68 -2.96 10.02
C ILE A 1190 11.64 -4.02 10.43
N ALA A 1191 10.55 -4.15 9.67
CA ALA A 1191 9.52 -5.16 9.93
C ALA A 1191 10.07 -6.58 9.81
N VAL A 1192 10.83 -6.89 8.75
CA VAL A 1192 11.42 -8.22 8.54
C VAL A 1192 12.40 -8.56 9.66
N TYR A 1193 13.29 -7.65 10.05
CA TYR A 1193 14.21 -7.86 11.17
C TYR A 1193 13.45 -8.14 12.48
N LYS A 1194 12.47 -7.30 12.82
CA LYS A 1194 11.71 -7.38 14.08
C LYS A 1194 10.85 -8.64 14.16
N PHE A 1195 10.13 -8.98 13.09
CA PHE A 1195 9.17 -10.08 13.11
C PHE A 1195 9.78 -11.44 12.77
N ARG A 1196 10.86 -11.50 12.00
CA ARG A 1196 11.46 -12.79 11.58
C ARG A 1196 12.73 -13.09 12.35
N ILE A 1197 13.77 -12.28 12.18
CA ILE A 1197 15.10 -12.65 12.67
C ILE A 1197 15.15 -12.59 14.20
N LYS A 1198 14.67 -11.49 14.80
CA LYS A 1198 14.62 -11.35 16.25
C LYS A 1198 13.79 -12.45 16.91
N SER A 1199 12.64 -12.79 16.31
CA SER A 1199 11.78 -13.88 16.77
C SER A 1199 12.49 -15.24 16.79
N VAL A 1200 13.27 -15.57 15.75
CA VAL A 1200 14.02 -16.85 15.70
C VAL A 1200 15.12 -16.89 16.76
N MET A 1201 15.78 -15.76 17.02
CA MET A 1201 16.80 -15.67 18.07
C MET A 1201 16.22 -15.83 19.46
N ASP A 1202 15.07 -15.21 19.72
CA ASP A 1202 14.34 -15.35 20.98
C ASP A 1202 13.85 -16.80 21.18
N GLU A 1203 13.38 -17.47 20.13
CA GLU A 1203 13.02 -18.91 20.15
C GLU A 1203 14.22 -19.77 20.58
N LYS A 1204 15.39 -19.54 19.99
CA LYS A 1204 16.61 -20.29 20.36
C LYS A 1204 17.12 -20.01 21.77
N LYS A 1205 16.97 -18.77 22.25
CA LYS A 1205 17.25 -18.43 23.65
C LYS A 1205 16.32 -19.18 24.59
N HIS A 1206 15.06 -19.35 24.22
CA HIS A 1206 14.09 -20.12 25.00
C HIS A 1206 14.41 -21.62 25.02
N GLU A 1207 14.72 -22.21 23.85
CA GLU A 1207 15.13 -23.63 23.76
C GLU A 1207 16.31 -23.93 24.71
N MET A 1208 17.29 -23.02 24.80
CA MET A 1208 18.44 -23.17 25.69
C MET A 1208 18.06 -23.06 27.17
N ASN A 1209 17.14 -22.16 27.51
CA ASN A 1209 16.61 -22.06 28.88
C ASN A 1209 15.85 -23.32 29.30
N ASP A 1210 15.11 -23.93 28.38
CA ASP A 1210 14.35 -25.15 28.67
C ASP A 1210 15.27 -26.35 28.84
N LEU A 1211 16.36 -26.42 28.07
CA LEU A 1211 17.41 -27.40 28.25
C LEU A 1211 18.09 -27.29 29.63
N ILE A 1212 18.38 -26.07 30.07
CA ILE A 1212 18.87 -25.81 31.43
C ILE A 1212 17.83 -26.30 32.44
N THR A 1213 16.55 -25.99 32.24
CA THR A 1213 15.46 -26.39 33.15
C THR A 1213 15.33 -27.91 33.24
N LEU A 1214 15.42 -28.62 32.11
CA LEU A 1214 15.43 -30.07 32.04
C LEU A 1214 16.59 -30.67 32.85
N ALA A 1215 17.77 -30.05 32.81
CA ALA A 1215 18.92 -30.50 33.60
C ALA A 1215 18.67 -30.43 35.12
N PHE A 1216 17.86 -29.48 35.57
CA PHE A 1216 17.45 -29.35 36.97
C PHE A 1216 16.22 -30.20 37.35
N MET A 1217 15.52 -30.86 36.42
CA MET A 1217 14.40 -31.76 36.76
C MET A 1217 14.86 -33.03 37.51
N ILE A 1218 16.15 -33.36 37.46
CA ILE A 1218 16.69 -34.54 38.14
C ILE A 1218 16.81 -34.26 39.65
N PRO A 1219 16.28 -35.14 40.51
CA PRO A 1219 16.38 -34.95 41.95
C PRO A 1219 17.83 -34.86 42.43
N ARG A 1220 18.11 -33.97 43.38
CA ARG A 1220 19.47 -33.75 43.91
C ARG A 1220 20.13 -34.99 44.47
N ASP A 1221 19.35 -35.89 45.05
CA ASP A 1221 19.86 -37.16 45.59
C ASP A 1221 20.48 -38.03 44.48
N VAL A 1222 20.02 -37.86 43.25
CA VAL A 1222 20.56 -38.51 42.05
C VAL A 1222 21.76 -37.74 41.54
N ILE A 1223 21.68 -36.40 41.49
CA ILE A 1223 22.80 -35.53 41.09
C ILE A 1223 24.03 -35.81 41.95
N ASN A 1224 23.87 -35.92 43.28
CA ASN A 1224 24.95 -36.22 44.20
C ASN A 1224 25.56 -37.62 44.03
N LYS A 1225 24.81 -38.57 43.44
CA LYS A 1225 25.28 -39.92 43.13
C LYS A 1225 25.95 -40.03 41.76
N ALA A 1226 25.89 -38.98 40.93
CA ALA A 1226 26.51 -38.90 39.62
C ALA A 1226 27.53 -37.73 39.58
N PRO A 1227 28.79 -37.94 40.05
CA PRO A 1227 29.79 -36.87 40.15
C PRO A 1227 30.03 -36.06 38.86
N PRO A 1228 30.06 -36.66 37.65
CA PRO A 1228 30.21 -35.90 36.41
C PRO A 1228 29.04 -34.94 36.17
N TYR A 1229 27.81 -35.40 36.42
CA TYR A 1229 26.60 -34.60 36.28
C TYR A 1229 26.54 -33.46 37.31
N LYS A 1230 26.96 -33.74 38.55
CA LYS A 1230 27.07 -32.73 39.60
C LYS A 1230 28.05 -31.62 39.23
N LYS A 1231 29.25 -32.00 38.76
CA LYS A 1231 30.25 -31.02 38.33
C LYS A 1231 29.71 -30.14 37.21
N PHE A 1232 29.04 -30.73 36.22
CA PHE A 1232 28.38 -30.00 35.14
C PHE A 1232 27.33 -29.00 35.66
N ILE A 1233 26.46 -29.39 36.59
CA ILE A 1233 25.47 -28.49 37.21
C ILE A 1233 26.13 -27.32 37.95
N GLU A 1234 27.24 -27.58 38.66
CA GLU A 1234 27.94 -26.57 39.47
C GLU A 1234 28.76 -25.58 38.63
N THR A 1235 29.50 -26.07 37.62
CA THR A 1235 30.44 -25.27 36.82
C THR A 1235 29.92 -24.86 35.45
N GLY A 1236 28.97 -25.61 34.87
CA GLY A 1236 28.54 -25.47 33.48
C GLY A 1236 29.51 -26.11 32.47
N GLU A 1237 30.58 -26.75 32.93
CA GLU A 1237 31.60 -27.37 32.08
C GLU A 1237 31.23 -28.82 31.75
N THR A 1238 31.33 -29.19 30.48
CA THR A 1238 31.20 -30.57 30.00
C THR A 1238 32.60 -31.14 29.77
N ASN A 1239 33.28 -31.55 30.85
CA ASN A 1239 34.60 -32.17 30.77
C ASN A 1239 34.47 -33.64 30.31
N ASP A 1240 34.39 -33.83 29.00
CA ASP A 1240 34.44 -35.14 28.34
C ASP A 1240 35.64 -35.25 27.36
N ASP A 1241 36.64 -34.37 27.51
CA ASP A 1241 37.96 -34.52 26.88
C ASP A 1241 38.87 -35.45 27.69
#